data_AF-A0A1D6JHD2-F1
#
_entry.id   AF-A0A1D6JHD2-F1
#
_cell.length_a   1.000
_cell.length_b   1.000
_cell.length_c   1.000
_cell.angle_alpha   90.00
_cell.angle_beta   90.00
_cell.angle_gamma   90.00
#
_symmetry.space_group_name_H-M   'P 1'
#
loop_
_entity.id
_entity.type
_entity.pdbx_description
1 polymer ?
#
loop_
_entity_poly.entity_id
_entity_poly.type
_entity_poly.pdbx_seq_one_letter_code
_entity_poly.pdbx_strand_id
1 'polypeptide(L)'
;MFVQLSYVQLQHDYILGNYPVGRDDASQLSALQILVEIGFIDNPESCVEWISLLERFLPRQVAITRAKRDWELDIISRFQLMEHLSKDDARQQFLRILRTLPYGNSVFFSVRKIDDPIGLLPGKIILGINKRGVHFFRPVPKEYLHSAELRDIMQFGSSNTAVFFKMRVAGVLHIFQFETKQGEEICVALQTHINDVMLRRYSKARSANSVTSQNDVNHAYKPPNIEMYEKHVQELTKTVEESQKQADQLREDLQLKTKQETEMQEELEGLKDTLQSERQSSKEVKNELDKLKSLCDEKESALQAALMEKSRLETRLTSSQGRERDTLTTVGSVNSDIEMLTKLKEDLKSYQKELDASKQVSKKLMSEKNLLDQKVQRLERMKNEEKSTMEKVYADECRKLKSQIAELEQKLEDATQSLNVAESNLAVRNAEVDSLQNSLKDLDELREFKADVDRKNQQTAEILKRQGAQLVELENLYKQEQVLRKRYYNTIEDMKGKIRVFCRLRPLSDKELSFEEKNIVCSPDEFTIAHPWKDEKSKQHIYDRVFDANTSQEEIFEDTKYLVQSAVDGYNVCIFAYGQTGSGKTFTIYGSDNNPGLTPRATSELFRVIKRDGNKYSFSLKVGRIPVCHVYLDYLAYVLFIYIC
;
A
#
# COMPACT_ATOMS: atom_id res chain seq x y z
N MET A 1 40.79 16.60 -5.84
CA MET A 1 40.00 15.61 -6.62
C MET A 1 38.51 15.64 -6.25
N PHE A 2 38.08 15.17 -5.07
CA PHE A 2 36.65 15.01 -4.73
C PHE A 2 35.79 16.29 -4.84
N VAL A 3 36.35 17.47 -4.48
CA VAL A 3 35.68 18.77 -4.65
C VAL A 3 35.43 19.11 -6.12
N GLN A 4 36.41 18.85 -7.01
CA GLN A 4 36.27 19.10 -8.45
C GLN A 4 35.20 18.20 -9.08
N LEU A 5 35.17 16.91 -8.72
CA LEU A 5 34.14 15.99 -9.20
C LEU A 5 32.75 16.40 -8.70
N SER A 6 32.64 16.78 -7.42
CA SER A 6 31.40 17.34 -6.85
C SER A 6 30.92 18.58 -7.61
N TYR A 7 31.84 19.48 -7.96
CA TYR A 7 31.54 20.74 -8.64
C TYR A 7 31.02 20.48 -10.06
N VAL A 8 31.72 19.66 -10.85
CA VAL A 8 31.32 19.33 -12.23
C VAL A 8 29.95 18.65 -12.27
N GLN A 9 29.66 17.74 -11.33
CA GLN A 9 28.34 17.09 -11.24
C GLN A 9 27.23 18.10 -10.93
N LEU A 10 27.39 18.91 -9.86
CA LEU A 10 26.37 19.89 -9.47
C LEU A 10 26.22 21.03 -10.48
N GLN A 11 27.30 21.38 -11.21
CA GLN A 11 27.27 22.31 -12.33
C GLN A 11 26.43 21.77 -13.49
N HIS A 12 26.67 20.51 -13.90
CA HIS A 12 25.88 19.85 -14.95
C HIS A 12 24.38 19.84 -14.60
N ASP A 13 24.04 19.40 -13.38
CA ASP A 13 22.65 19.32 -12.93
C ASP A 13 22.01 20.72 -12.81
N TYR A 14 22.78 21.73 -12.38
CA TYR A 14 22.33 23.13 -12.36
C TYR A 14 22.00 23.64 -13.78
N ILE A 15 22.91 23.47 -14.75
CA ILE A 15 22.75 23.94 -16.13
C ILE A 15 21.56 23.27 -16.84
N LEU A 16 21.27 21.99 -16.54
CA LEU A 16 20.06 21.31 -17.00
C LEU A 16 18.75 21.91 -16.44
N GLY A 17 18.83 22.80 -15.46
CA GLY A 17 17.68 23.35 -14.75
C GLY A 17 17.12 22.42 -13.68
N ASN A 18 17.92 21.49 -13.13
CA ASN A 18 17.43 20.58 -12.10
C ASN A 18 17.17 21.27 -10.75
N TYR A 19 17.88 22.35 -10.43
CA TYR A 19 17.70 23.11 -9.20
C TYR A 19 16.88 24.39 -9.47
N PRO A 20 15.60 24.47 -9.04
CA PRO A 20 14.77 25.66 -9.22
C PRO A 20 15.11 26.73 -8.19
N VAL A 21 16.10 27.55 -8.52
CA VAL A 21 16.64 28.64 -7.68
C VAL A 21 15.94 29.98 -7.94
N GLY A 22 15.98 30.88 -6.95
CA GLY A 22 15.47 32.25 -7.11
C GLY A 22 16.37 33.15 -7.97
N ARG A 23 15.93 34.40 -8.22
CA ARG A 23 16.69 35.40 -9.00
C ARG A 23 18.11 35.58 -8.46
N ASP A 24 18.21 35.88 -7.17
CA ASP A 24 19.48 36.21 -6.53
C ASP A 24 20.44 35.02 -6.52
N ASP A 25 19.96 33.84 -6.10
CA ASP A 25 20.71 32.59 -6.18
C ASP A 25 21.19 32.29 -7.61
N ALA A 26 20.34 32.46 -8.63
CA ALA A 26 20.74 32.25 -10.03
C ALA A 26 21.83 33.22 -10.49
N SER A 27 21.70 34.50 -10.14
CA SER A 27 22.71 35.52 -10.48
C SER A 27 24.06 35.20 -9.80
N GLN A 28 24.04 34.78 -8.54
CA GLN A 28 25.24 34.43 -7.78
C GLN A 28 25.86 33.12 -8.25
N LEU A 29 25.07 32.08 -8.52
CA LEU A 29 25.54 30.79 -9.04
C LEU A 29 26.13 30.90 -10.45
N SER A 30 25.59 31.77 -11.30
CA SER A 30 26.16 32.05 -12.63
C SER A 30 27.46 32.83 -12.52
N ALA A 31 27.51 33.91 -11.71
CA ALA A 31 28.73 34.68 -11.45
C ALA A 31 29.88 33.80 -10.88
N LEU A 32 29.58 32.94 -9.90
CA LEU A 32 30.55 31.99 -9.33
C LEU A 32 31.12 31.02 -10.38
N GLN A 33 30.29 30.50 -11.29
CA GLN A 33 30.77 29.60 -12.35
C GLN A 33 31.67 30.32 -13.36
N ILE A 34 31.34 31.55 -13.74
CA ILE A 34 32.16 32.37 -14.63
C ILE A 34 33.52 32.65 -13.97
N LEU A 35 33.54 33.02 -12.69
CA LEU A 35 34.75 33.23 -11.90
C LEU A 35 35.64 31.96 -11.83
N VAL A 36 35.05 30.77 -11.73
CA VAL A 36 35.79 29.50 -11.78
C VAL A 36 36.42 29.27 -13.16
N GLU A 37 35.70 29.58 -14.25
CA GLU A 37 36.17 29.39 -15.63
C GLU A 37 37.29 30.38 -15.97
N ILE A 38 36.99 31.69 -16.03
CA ILE A 38 37.94 32.71 -16.51
C ILE A 38 38.86 33.24 -15.40
N GLY A 39 38.33 33.51 -14.20
CA GLY A 39 39.03 34.20 -13.11
C GLY A 39 38.44 35.58 -12.85
N PHE A 40 38.97 36.34 -11.89
CA PHE A 40 38.51 37.72 -11.69
C PHE A 40 39.10 38.66 -12.75
N ILE A 41 38.30 39.61 -13.23
CA ILE A 41 38.66 40.61 -14.24
C ILE A 41 37.92 41.91 -13.89
N ASP A 42 38.63 43.03 -13.83
CA ASP A 42 38.09 44.31 -13.34
C ASP A 42 36.94 44.88 -14.21
N ASN A 43 36.96 44.57 -15.52
CA ASN A 43 35.95 45.01 -16.48
C ASN A 43 35.34 43.83 -17.26
N PRO A 44 34.33 43.14 -16.70
CA PRO A 44 33.67 41.99 -17.34
C PRO A 44 33.04 42.32 -18.71
N GLU A 45 32.51 43.53 -18.89
CA GLU A 45 31.88 43.98 -20.14
C GLU A 45 32.86 44.06 -21.32
N SER A 46 34.18 44.14 -21.04
CA SER A 46 35.22 44.10 -22.07
C SER A 46 35.57 42.69 -22.56
N CYS A 47 35.07 41.64 -21.92
CA CYS A 47 35.32 40.26 -22.30
C CYS A 47 34.43 39.85 -23.49
N VAL A 48 35.05 39.63 -24.66
CA VAL A 48 34.37 39.21 -25.91
C VAL A 48 33.52 37.95 -25.74
N GLU A 49 33.87 37.06 -24.79
CA GLU A 49 33.15 35.82 -24.52
C GLU A 49 32.06 35.95 -23.43
N TRP A 50 31.91 37.11 -22.76
CA TRP A 50 30.98 37.28 -21.62
C TRP A 50 29.56 36.79 -21.92
N ILE A 51 29.03 37.16 -23.09
CA ILE A 51 27.70 36.78 -23.56
C ILE A 51 27.57 35.26 -23.75
N SER A 52 28.64 34.58 -24.18
CA SER A 52 28.68 33.11 -24.33
C SER A 52 28.76 32.41 -22.98
N LEU A 53 29.53 32.96 -22.05
CA LEU A 53 29.65 32.46 -20.67
C LEU A 53 28.32 32.58 -19.91
N LEU A 54 27.58 33.67 -20.10
CA LEU A 54 26.21 33.82 -19.60
C LEU A 54 25.27 32.74 -20.16
N GLU A 55 25.26 32.51 -21.48
CA GLU A 55 24.40 31.48 -22.11
C GLU A 55 24.79 30.05 -21.75
N ARG A 56 26.04 29.82 -21.33
CA ARG A 56 26.56 28.51 -20.89
C ARG A 56 26.28 28.22 -19.42
N PHE A 57 26.29 29.24 -18.55
CA PHE A 57 26.22 29.05 -17.09
C PHE A 57 24.91 29.51 -16.43
N LEU A 58 24.02 30.22 -17.15
CA LEU A 58 22.64 30.50 -16.72
C LEU A 58 21.67 29.45 -17.31
N PRO A 59 20.93 28.67 -16.49
CA PRO A 59 20.04 27.62 -17.01
C PRO A 59 18.93 28.20 -17.90
N ARG A 60 18.65 27.56 -19.04
CA ARG A 60 17.70 28.09 -20.05
C ARG A 60 16.32 28.40 -19.49
N GLN A 61 15.82 27.58 -18.57
CA GLN A 61 14.52 27.74 -17.91
C GLN A 61 14.47 28.96 -16.99
N VAL A 62 15.62 29.44 -16.50
CA VAL A 62 15.76 30.65 -15.70
C VAL A 62 16.00 31.86 -16.60
N ALA A 63 16.83 31.72 -17.63
CA ALA A 63 17.14 32.78 -18.59
C ALA A 63 15.88 33.38 -19.24
N ILE A 64 14.91 32.54 -19.65
CA ILE A 64 13.65 32.97 -20.29
C ILE A 64 12.71 33.80 -19.39
N THR A 65 12.98 33.91 -18.08
CA THR A 65 12.06 34.60 -17.15
C THR A 65 12.13 36.13 -17.22
N ARG A 66 13.21 36.70 -17.80
CA ARG A 66 13.50 38.15 -17.84
C ARG A 66 14.27 38.52 -19.12
N ALA A 67 14.46 39.82 -19.36
CA ALA A 67 15.30 40.26 -20.46
C ALA A 67 16.77 39.88 -20.22
N LYS A 68 17.49 39.47 -21.28
CA LYS A 68 18.89 39.04 -21.21
C LYS A 68 19.82 40.09 -20.57
N ARG A 69 19.57 41.37 -20.86
CA ARG A 69 20.32 42.51 -20.30
C ARG A 69 20.14 42.69 -18.79
N ASP A 70 18.98 42.33 -18.25
CA ASP A 70 18.72 42.40 -16.81
C ASP A 70 19.51 41.33 -16.06
N TRP A 71 19.62 40.13 -16.64
CA TRP A 71 20.44 39.04 -16.10
C TRP A 71 21.92 39.37 -16.18
N GLU A 72 22.37 39.96 -17.29
CA GLU A 72 23.74 40.43 -17.49
C GLU A 72 24.14 41.45 -16.42
N LEU A 73 23.34 42.49 -16.17
CA LEU A 73 23.59 43.48 -15.12
C LEU A 73 23.61 42.87 -13.71
N ASP A 74 22.66 41.99 -13.39
CA ASP A 74 22.65 41.30 -12.09
C ASP A 74 23.91 40.43 -11.89
N ILE A 75 24.33 39.70 -12.94
CA ILE A 75 25.48 38.79 -12.87
C ILE A 75 26.81 39.56 -12.84
N ILE A 76 26.96 40.67 -13.57
CA ILE A 76 28.12 41.57 -13.47
C ILE A 76 28.24 42.13 -12.06
N SER A 77 27.14 42.64 -11.49
CA SER A 77 27.08 43.16 -10.12
C SER A 77 27.48 42.10 -9.08
N ARG A 78 26.98 40.87 -9.21
CA ARG A 78 27.39 39.75 -8.36
C ARG A 78 28.87 39.38 -8.55
N PHE A 79 29.39 39.41 -9.77
CA PHE A 79 30.78 39.06 -10.09
C PHE A 79 31.78 40.09 -9.55
N GLN A 80 31.50 41.38 -9.67
CA GLN A 80 32.37 42.46 -9.14
C GLN A 80 32.57 42.35 -7.62
N LEU A 81 31.54 41.91 -6.88
CA LEU A 81 31.63 41.66 -5.43
C LEU A 81 32.51 40.46 -5.03
N MET A 82 33.07 39.71 -6.00
CA MET A 82 33.87 38.50 -5.80
C MET A 82 35.38 38.69 -6.00
N GLU A 83 35.88 39.92 -6.14
CA GLU A 83 37.31 40.29 -6.30
C GLU A 83 38.26 39.50 -5.38
N HIS A 84 37.84 39.29 -4.13
CA HIS A 84 38.63 38.65 -3.07
C HIS A 84 38.56 37.11 -3.05
N LEU A 85 37.89 36.46 -3.99
CA LEU A 85 37.66 35.01 -4.00
C LEU A 85 38.57 34.29 -5.01
N SER A 86 39.27 33.24 -4.57
CA SER A 86 40.01 32.39 -5.50
C SER A 86 39.08 31.48 -6.31
N LYS A 87 39.61 30.90 -7.40
CA LYS A 87 38.92 29.88 -8.19
C LYS A 87 38.52 28.63 -7.39
N ASP A 88 39.10 28.35 -6.22
CA ASP A 88 38.62 27.26 -5.37
C ASP A 88 37.55 27.71 -4.37
N ASP A 89 37.69 28.91 -3.79
CA ASP A 89 36.65 29.51 -2.95
C ASP A 89 35.33 29.65 -3.72
N ALA A 90 35.40 30.05 -4.99
CA ALA A 90 34.24 30.14 -5.87
C ALA A 90 33.55 28.76 -6.09
N ARG A 91 34.33 27.68 -6.29
CA ARG A 91 33.78 26.30 -6.33
C ARG A 91 33.15 25.90 -5.00
N GLN A 92 33.81 26.22 -3.89
CA GLN A 92 33.33 25.88 -2.56
C GLN A 92 32.05 26.65 -2.20
N GLN A 93 31.92 27.92 -2.59
CA GLN A 93 30.68 28.69 -2.43
C GLN A 93 29.54 28.17 -3.32
N PHE A 94 29.81 27.89 -4.60
CA PHE A 94 28.82 27.28 -5.51
C PHE A 94 28.28 25.95 -4.95
N LEU A 95 29.19 25.08 -4.50
CA LEU A 95 28.84 23.83 -3.82
C LEU A 95 28.07 24.06 -2.53
N ARG A 96 28.44 25.08 -1.73
CA ARG A 96 27.78 25.40 -0.45
C ARG A 96 26.33 25.79 -0.66
N ILE A 97 26.06 26.74 -1.58
CA ILE A 97 24.72 27.23 -1.90
C ILE A 97 23.80 26.06 -2.27
N LEU A 98 24.15 25.29 -3.31
CA LEU A 98 23.33 24.16 -3.78
C LEU A 98 23.17 23.06 -2.70
N ARG A 99 24.16 22.84 -1.83
CA ARG A 99 24.08 21.87 -0.73
C ARG A 99 23.27 22.35 0.47
N THR A 100 23.12 23.66 0.65
CA THR A 100 22.28 24.23 1.73
C THR A 100 20.78 24.16 1.43
N LEU A 101 20.38 24.14 0.15
CA LEU A 101 18.99 23.98 -0.28
C LEU A 101 18.34 22.73 0.36
N PRO A 102 17.01 22.71 0.60
CA PRO A 102 16.31 21.54 1.13
C PRO A 102 16.55 20.29 0.27
N TYR A 103 16.37 20.47 -1.04
CA TYR A 103 16.58 19.50 -2.12
C TYR A 103 18.03 19.47 -2.67
N GLY A 104 19.01 19.95 -1.89
CA GLY A 104 20.42 19.87 -2.26
C GLY A 104 20.90 18.43 -2.45
N ASN A 105 21.67 18.18 -3.51
CA ASN A 105 22.08 16.83 -3.96
C ASN A 105 20.91 15.86 -4.21
N SER A 106 19.73 16.34 -4.65
CA SER A 106 18.62 15.45 -5.02
C SER A 106 18.83 14.78 -6.37
N VAL A 107 18.43 13.50 -6.46
CA VAL A 107 18.20 12.82 -7.76
C VAL A 107 16.78 13.15 -8.21
N PHE A 108 16.60 13.58 -9.46
CA PHE A 108 15.32 14.09 -9.97
C PHE A 108 14.65 13.14 -10.98
N PHE A 109 13.38 12.85 -10.76
CA PHE A 109 12.56 11.94 -11.58
C PHE A 109 11.28 12.64 -12.03
N SER A 110 10.88 12.48 -13.31
CA SER A 110 9.61 13.01 -13.82
C SER A 110 8.50 11.97 -13.68
N VAL A 111 7.36 12.35 -13.11
CA VAL A 111 6.21 11.46 -12.86
C VAL A 111 4.88 12.14 -13.18
N ARG A 112 3.82 11.35 -13.38
CA ARG A 112 2.43 11.85 -13.39
C ARG A 112 1.70 11.39 -12.13
N LYS A 113 0.86 12.24 -11.56
CA LYS A 113 -0.06 11.87 -10.47
C LYS A 113 -1.09 10.85 -10.95
N ILE A 114 -1.24 9.74 -10.22
CA ILE A 114 -2.38 8.82 -10.31
C ILE A 114 -3.33 9.14 -9.15
N ASP A 115 -2.83 9.05 -7.92
CA ASP A 115 -3.60 9.31 -6.70
C ASP A 115 -2.84 10.25 -5.74
N ASP A 116 -3.60 11.11 -5.09
CA ASP A 116 -3.20 12.15 -4.14
C ASP A 116 -4.47 12.52 -3.35
N PRO A 117 -4.71 11.85 -2.21
CA PRO A 117 -5.96 11.99 -1.46
C PRO A 117 -6.12 13.34 -0.73
N ILE A 118 -5.17 14.27 -0.90
CA ILE A 118 -5.22 15.63 -0.36
C ILE A 118 -5.44 16.66 -1.48
N GLY A 119 -5.30 16.26 -2.75
CA GLY A 119 -5.55 17.08 -3.94
C GLY A 119 -4.52 18.19 -4.20
N LEU A 120 -3.45 18.29 -3.40
CA LEU A 120 -2.49 19.40 -3.41
C LEU A 120 -1.53 19.38 -4.60
N LEU A 121 -1.33 18.22 -5.25
CA LEU A 121 -0.28 18.04 -6.26
C LEU A 121 -0.84 18.16 -7.70
N PRO A 122 -0.11 18.81 -8.63
CA PRO A 122 -0.50 18.94 -10.03
C PRO A 122 -0.44 17.61 -10.79
N GLY A 123 -1.08 17.53 -11.97
CA GLY A 123 -1.13 16.29 -12.76
C GLY A 123 0.24 15.77 -13.24
N LYS A 124 1.20 16.66 -13.55
CA LYS A 124 2.61 16.29 -13.82
C LYS A 124 3.48 16.88 -12.71
N ILE A 125 4.45 16.10 -12.22
CA ILE A 125 5.28 16.42 -11.05
C ILE A 125 6.73 16.01 -11.37
N ILE A 126 7.70 16.70 -10.77
CA ILE A 126 9.06 16.17 -10.62
C ILE A 126 9.27 15.81 -9.14
N LEU A 127 9.80 14.62 -8.88
CA LEU A 127 10.23 14.18 -7.55
C LEU A 127 11.75 14.41 -7.43
N GLY A 128 12.21 14.99 -6.32
CA GLY A 128 13.63 15.08 -5.96
C GLY A 128 13.91 14.29 -4.69
N ILE A 129 14.78 13.29 -4.74
CA ILE A 129 15.03 12.39 -3.60
C ILE A 129 16.42 12.67 -3.02
N ASN A 130 16.53 12.88 -1.71
CA ASN A 130 17.82 13.01 -1.03
C ASN A 130 17.77 12.49 0.44
N LYS A 131 18.87 12.71 1.16
CA LYS A 131 19.04 12.39 2.60
C LYS A 131 18.07 13.07 3.58
N ARG A 132 17.26 14.05 3.14
CA ARG A 132 16.22 14.72 3.96
C ARG A 132 14.85 14.08 3.72
N GLY A 133 14.52 13.76 2.47
CA GLY A 133 13.20 13.27 2.10
C GLY A 133 12.93 13.17 0.60
N VAL A 134 11.65 13.11 0.27
CA VAL A 134 11.11 13.24 -1.08
C VAL A 134 10.54 14.65 -1.24
N HIS A 135 11.09 15.40 -2.19
CA HIS A 135 10.73 16.77 -2.53
C HIS A 135 9.85 16.79 -3.79
N PHE A 136 8.76 17.56 -3.76
CA PHE A 136 7.78 17.66 -4.85
C PHE A 136 7.93 19.00 -5.58
N PHE A 137 7.93 18.95 -6.91
CA PHE A 137 8.09 20.12 -7.77
C PHE A 137 7.04 20.18 -8.88
N ARG A 138 6.60 21.40 -9.22
CA ARG A 138 5.93 21.67 -10.50
C ARG A 138 6.98 21.54 -11.62
N PRO A 139 6.66 20.97 -12.80
CA PRO A 139 7.65 20.84 -13.90
C PRO A 139 7.87 22.13 -14.69
N VAL A 140 6.81 22.91 -14.94
CA VAL A 140 6.85 24.15 -15.75
C VAL A 140 5.91 25.20 -15.12
N PRO A 141 6.42 26.38 -14.72
CA PRO A 141 7.83 26.62 -14.40
C PRO A 141 8.33 25.61 -13.34
N LYS A 142 9.65 25.37 -13.26
CA LYS A 142 10.16 24.47 -12.22
C LYS A 142 10.13 25.19 -10.88
N GLU A 143 9.33 24.67 -9.96
CA GLU A 143 8.96 25.36 -8.71
C GLU A 143 8.87 24.34 -7.57
N TYR A 144 9.41 24.69 -6.40
CA TYR A 144 9.38 23.82 -5.23
C TYR A 144 8.04 23.93 -4.50
N LEU A 145 7.33 22.80 -4.33
CA LEU A 145 5.99 22.78 -3.75
C LEU A 145 6.01 22.34 -2.28
N HIS A 146 6.57 21.15 -2.00
CA HIS A 146 6.50 20.53 -0.68
C HIS A 146 7.60 19.46 -0.49
N SER A 147 7.73 18.90 0.72
CA SER A 147 8.59 17.75 0.97
C SER A 147 8.09 16.87 2.12
N ALA A 148 8.04 15.56 1.89
CA ALA A 148 7.87 14.57 2.96
C ALA A 148 9.26 14.15 3.49
N GLU A 149 9.51 14.27 4.79
CA GLU A 149 10.77 13.81 5.39
C GLU A 149 10.86 12.27 5.41
N LEU A 150 12.08 11.73 5.40
CA LEU A 150 12.31 10.27 5.46
C LEU A 150 11.66 9.59 6.68
N ARG A 151 11.43 10.31 7.78
CA ARG A 151 10.75 9.79 8.98
C ARG A 151 9.22 9.67 8.84
N ASP A 152 8.63 10.41 7.90
CA ASP A 152 7.18 10.48 7.72
C ASP A 152 6.70 9.51 6.62
N ILE A 153 7.62 9.00 5.79
CA ILE A 153 7.39 7.91 4.83
C ILE A 153 7.41 6.58 5.59
N MET A 154 6.27 5.90 5.67
CA MET A 154 6.08 4.67 6.45
C MET A 154 6.24 3.39 5.63
N GLN A 155 5.93 3.45 4.33
CA GLN A 155 6.10 2.35 3.37
C GLN A 155 6.22 2.95 1.97
N PHE A 156 6.97 2.34 1.07
CA PHE A 156 7.04 2.70 -0.33
C PHE A 156 7.26 1.45 -1.18
N GLY A 157 7.02 1.56 -2.49
CA GLY A 157 7.23 0.46 -3.42
C GLY A 157 6.86 0.84 -4.85
N SER A 158 7.22 -0.03 -5.80
CA SER A 158 7.09 0.25 -7.23
C SER A 158 6.67 -0.98 -8.04
N SER A 159 6.06 -0.70 -9.18
CA SER A 159 5.87 -1.62 -10.29
C SER A 159 6.55 -1.07 -11.55
N ASN A 160 6.45 -1.79 -12.67
CA ASN A 160 6.99 -1.39 -13.97
C ASN A 160 6.34 -0.12 -14.56
N THR A 161 5.24 0.37 -13.97
CA THR A 161 4.44 1.51 -14.46
C THR A 161 4.07 2.54 -13.39
N ALA A 162 4.30 2.26 -12.12
CA ALA A 162 3.97 3.19 -11.03
C ALA A 162 4.92 3.07 -9.83
N VAL A 163 4.95 4.13 -9.02
CA VAL A 163 5.55 4.13 -7.68
C VAL A 163 4.52 4.66 -6.68
N PHE A 164 4.51 4.11 -5.46
CA PHE A 164 3.66 4.58 -4.37
C PHE A 164 4.47 4.92 -3.12
N PHE A 165 3.97 5.89 -2.36
CA PHE A 165 4.51 6.29 -1.06
C PHE A 165 3.35 6.41 -0.07
N LYS A 166 3.42 5.63 1.00
CA LYS A 166 2.49 5.63 2.13
C LYS A 166 3.13 6.45 3.24
N MET A 167 2.66 7.67 3.44
CA MET A 167 3.30 8.67 4.30
C MET A 167 2.31 9.36 5.24
N ARG A 168 2.83 9.89 6.34
CA ARG A 168 2.06 10.64 7.34
C ARG A 168 2.00 12.12 6.95
N VAL A 169 0.80 12.68 6.85
CA VAL A 169 0.54 14.11 6.63
C VAL A 169 -0.46 14.58 7.67
N ALA A 170 -0.14 15.66 8.41
CA ALA A 170 -0.95 16.17 9.52
C ALA A 170 -1.37 15.11 10.56
N GLY A 171 -0.51 14.10 10.80
CA GLY A 171 -0.78 12.98 11.71
C GLY A 171 -1.50 11.79 11.06
N VAL A 172 -2.36 12.03 10.07
CA VAL A 172 -3.09 11.02 9.29
C VAL A 172 -2.17 10.35 8.26
N LEU A 173 -2.48 9.12 7.85
CA LEU A 173 -1.62 8.30 6.99
C LEU A 173 -2.29 8.11 5.62
N HIS A 174 -1.63 8.61 4.57
CA HIS A 174 -2.12 8.68 3.20
C HIS A 174 -1.23 7.87 2.25
N ILE A 175 -1.81 7.37 1.15
CA ILE A 175 -1.07 6.74 0.05
C ILE A 175 -1.09 7.73 -1.12
N PHE A 176 0.07 8.02 -1.68
CA PHE A 176 0.25 8.78 -2.91
C PHE A 176 0.78 7.84 -3.99
N GLN A 177 0.22 7.90 -5.20
CA GLN A 177 0.61 7.02 -6.30
C GLN A 177 0.92 7.83 -7.56
N PHE A 178 2.01 7.48 -8.23
CA PHE A 178 2.51 8.19 -9.40
C PHE A 178 2.85 7.23 -10.55
N GLU A 179 2.41 7.55 -11.77
CA GLU A 179 2.79 6.86 -13.01
C GLU A 179 4.25 7.20 -13.34
N THR A 180 5.08 6.17 -13.50
CA THR A 180 6.47 6.28 -13.96
C THR A 180 7.04 4.91 -14.34
N LYS A 181 7.97 4.89 -15.30
CA LYS A 181 8.77 3.70 -15.63
C LYS A 181 10.02 3.55 -14.75
N GLN A 182 10.40 4.61 -14.02
CA GLN A 182 11.60 4.66 -13.15
C GLN A 182 11.27 4.33 -11.69
N GLY A 183 10.20 3.55 -11.44
CA GLY A 183 9.73 3.26 -10.08
C GLY A 183 10.78 2.54 -9.22
N GLU A 184 11.51 1.60 -9.81
CA GLU A 184 12.59 0.87 -9.15
C GLU A 184 13.76 1.81 -8.79
N GLU A 185 14.21 2.64 -9.73
CA GLU A 185 15.28 3.64 -9.50
C GLU A 185 14.95 4.60 -8.35
N ILE A 186 13.69 5.04 -8.30
CA ILE A 186 13.13 5.88 -7.23
C ILE A 186 13.21 5.17 -5.87
N CYS A 187 12.78 3.91 -5.80
CA CYS A 187 12.83 3.10 -4.58
C CYS A 187 14.27 2.83 -4.12
N VAL A 188 15.18 2.52 -5.06
CA VAL A 188 16.61 2.28 -4.77
C VAL A 188 17.29 3.55 -4.26
N ALA A 189 17.05 4.72 -4.88
CA ALA A 189 17.59 5.99 -4.43
C ALA A 189 17.11 6.34 -3.01
N LEU A 190 15.81 6.13 -2.72
CA LEU A 190 15.24 6.36 -1.39
C LEU A 190 15.84 5.41 -0.35
N GLN A 191 15.92 4.11 -0.64
CA GLN A 191 16.49 3.10 0.26
C GLN A 191 17.97 3.36 0.56
N THR A 192 18.75 3.78 -0.44
CA THR A 192 20.16 4.16 -0.27
C THR A 192 20.32 5.32 0.71
N HIS A 193 19.48 6.35 0.60
CA HIS A 193 19.50 7.49 1.53
C HIS A 193 19.03 7.14 2.94
N ILE A 194 18.02 6.28 3.08
CA ILE A 194 17.59 5.77 4.40
C ILE A 194 18.73 5.00 5.08
N ASN A 195 19.39 4.09 4.35
CA ASN A 195 20.49 3.28 4.88
C ASN A 195 21.69 4.15 5.32
N ASP A 196 22.09 5.14 4.51
CA ASP A 196 23.18 6.08 4.84
C ASP A 196 22.84 6.94 6.08
N VAL A 197 21.60 7.44 6.19
CA VAL A 197 21.16 8.21 7.37
C VAL A 197 21.16 7.35 8.63
N MET A 198 20.72 6.09 8.55
CA MET A 198 20.73 5.16 9.68
C MET A 198 22.16 4.82 10.12
N LEU A 199 23.04 4.44 9.19
CA LEU A 199 24.45 4.13 9.46
C LEU A 199 25.18 5.32 10.12
N ARG A 200 24.93 6.56 9.67
CA ARG A 200 25.51 7.77 10.27
C ARG A 200 24.97 8.10 11.66
N ARG A 201 23.74 7.72 12.00
CA ARG A 201 23.22 7.84 13.38
C ARG A 201 23.92 6.84 14.30
N TYR A 202 24.05 5.58 13.89
CA TYR A 202 24.76 4.55 14.67
C TYR A 202 26.25 4.88 14.88
N SER A 203 26.95 5.39 13.86
CA SER A 203 28.36 5.79 14.03
C SER A 203 28.51 7.01 14.93
N LYS A 204 27.69 8.05 14.78
CA LYS A 204 27.69 9.22 15.68
C LYS A 204 27.37 8.86 17.12
N ALA A 205 26.46 7.92 17.38
CA ALA A 205 26.17 7.45 18.74
C ALA A 205 27.41 6.81 19.40
N ARG A 206 28.21 6.03 18.65
CA ARG A 206 29.49 5.50 19.14
C ARG A 206 30.54 6.59 19.36
N SER A 207 30.60 7.62 18.50
CA SER A 207 31.57 8.72 18.62
C SER A 207 31.24 9.73 19.72
N ALA A 208 29.96 9.95 20.04
CA ALA A 208 29.58 10.85 21.14
C ALA A 208 30.15 10.38 22.48
N ASN A 209 30.17 9.06 22.71
CA ASN A 209 30.70 8.43 23.92
C ASN A 209 32.23 8.43 24.02
N SER A 210 32.96 8.99 23.04
CA SER A 210 34.43 9.02 23.04
C SER A 210 35.06 10.43 23.06
N VAL A 211 34.25 11.48 23.23
CA VAL A 211 34.72 12.89 23.15
C VAL A 211 34.81 13.57 24.54
N THR A 212 34.22 12.99 25.58
CA THR A 212 34.25 13.51 26.97
C THR A 212 35.52 13.19 27.75
N SER A 213 36.54 12.58 27.13
CA SER A 213 37.71 11.99 27.82
C SER A 213 39.04 12.60 27.39
N GLN A 214 39.17 13.93 27.42
CA GLN A 214 40.47 14.59 27.30
C GLN A 214 40.52 15.95 28.03
N ASN A 215 40.71 15.91 29.34
CA ASN A 215 41.47 16.90 30.11
C ASN A 215 41.84 16.34 31.49
N ASP A 216 42.97 16.82 32.01
CA ASP A 216 43.57 16.61 33.33
C ASP A 216 43.97 15.19 33.78
N VAL A 217 45.07 15.17 34.54
CA VAL A 217 45.80 13.98 35.03
C VAL A 217 46.00 14.14 36.54
N ASN A 218 46.10 13.02 37.26
CA ASN A 218 46.31 12.91 38.71
C ASN A 218 45.18 13.47 39.59
N HIS A 219 44.18 12.63 39.92
CA HIS A 219 44.05 12.15 41.30
C HIS A 219 43.19 10.87 41.39
N ALA A 220 43.44 10.11 42.47
CA ALA A 220 42.77 8.88 42.92
C ALA A 220 41.48 8.42 42.19
N TYR A 221 41.55 7.26 41.52
CA TYR A 221 40.39 6.55 40.99
C TYR A 221 39.44 6.05 42.10
N LYS A 222 38.36 6.81 42.36
CA LYS A 222 37.06 6.22 42.76
C LYS A 222 36.27 5.87 41.50
N PRO A 223 35.49 4.77 41.47
CA PRO A 223 34.69 4.38 40.31
C PRO A 223 33.44 5.28 40.16
N PRO A 224 33.08 5.75 38.95
CA PRO A 224 31.88 6.57 38.75
C PRO A 224 30.58 5.77 38.53
N ASN A 225 29.56 6.09 39.33
CA ASN A 225 28.12 6.00 39.06
C ASN A 225 27.53 4.70 38.48
N ILE A 226 27.40 3.68 39.35
CA ILE A 226 26.39 2.61 39.21
C ILE A 226 24.96 3.20 39.27
N GLU A 227 24.72 4.22 40.10
CA GLU A 227 23.39 4.81 40.35
C GLU A 227 22.66 5.27 39.07
N MET A 228 23.37 5.79 38.06
CA MET A 228 22.70 6.22 36.81
C MET A 228 22.19 5.05 35.98
N TYR A 229 22.89 3.91 36.00
CA TYR A 229 22.43 2.70 35.34
C TYR A 229 21.27 2.05 36.10
N GLU A 230 21.34 1.99 37.44
CA GLU A 230 20.21 1.53 38.26
C GLU A 230 18.96 2.40 38.04
N LYS A 231 19.11 3.73 38.03
CA LYS A 231 17.99 4.66 37.84
C LYS A 231 17.37 4.54 36.45
N HIS A 232 18.18 4.36 35.40
CA HIS A 232 17.65 4.16 34.04
C HIS A 232 17.02 2.77 33.84
N VAL A 233 17.53 1.73 34.52
CA VAL A 233 16.88 0.41 34.58
C VAL A 233 15.53 0.51 35.29
N GLN A 234 15.45 1.19 36.45
CA GLN A 234 14.19 1.41 37.17
C GLN A 234 13.15 2.17 36.30
N GLU A 235 13.59 3.19 35.56
CA GLU A 235 12.75 3.98 34.65
C GLU A 235 12.22 3.16 33.47
N LEU A 236 13.05 2.29 32.89
CA LEU A 236 12.64 1.33 31.86
C LEU A 236 11.69 0.27 32.42
N THR A 237 11.98 -0.31 33.59
CA THR A 237 11.08 -1.27 34.28
C THR A 237 9.71 -0.65 34.55
N LYS A 238 9.66 0.57 35.08
CA LYS A 238 8.41 1.30 35.32
C LYS A 238 7.61 1.53 34.03
N THR A 239 8.30 1.86 32.93
CA THR A 239 7.67 2.05 31.61
C THR A 239 7.12 0.73 31.05
N VAL A 240 7.81 -0.39 31.27
CA VAL A 240 7.32 -1.74 30.91
C VAL A 240 6.11 -2.13 31.77
N GLU A 241 6.12 -1.86 33.07
CA GLU A 241 4.96 -2.10 33.95
C GLU A 241 3.73 -1.27 33.57
N GLU A 242 3.92 -0.01 33.19
CA GLU A 242 2.85 0.89 32.73
C GLU A 242 2.26 0.41 31.41
N SER A 243 3.11 0.00 30.45
CA SER A 243 2.69 -0.61 29.18
C SER A 243 1.96 -1.95 29.39
N GLN A 244 2.41 -2.78 30.35
CA GLN A 244 1.76 -4.05 30.68
C GLN A 244 0.38 -3.82 31.30
N LYS A 245 0.25 -2.87 32.24
CA LYS A 245 -1.05 -2.49 32.83
C LYS A 245 -2.04 -1.99 31.78
N GLN A 246 -1.59 -1.19 30.81
CA GLN A 246 -2.44 -0.76 29.68
C GLN A 246 -2.84 -1.94 28.78
N ALA A 247 -1.93 -2.87 28.50
CA ALA A 247 -2.24 -4.07 27.71
C ALA A 247 -3.25 -5.00 28.41
N ASP A 248 -3.22 -5.09 29.74
CA ASP A 248 -4.16 -5.89 30.52
C ASP A 248 -5.53 -5.20 30.68
N GLN A 249 -5.58 -3.89 30.88
CA GLN A 249 -6.84 -3.12 30.81
C GLN A 249 -7.54 -3.29 29.46
N LEU A 250 -6.80 -3.22 28.35
CA LEU A 250 -7.35 -3.46 27.01
C LEU A 250 -7.84 -4.90 26.79
N ARG A 251 -7.36 -5.88 27.58
CA ARG A 251 -7.87 -7.26 27.56
C ARG A 251 -9.17 -7.39 28.35
N GLU A 252 -9.27 -6.74 29.50
CA GLU A 252 -10.50 -6.69 30.31
C GLU A 252 -11.64 -5.97 29.55
N ASP A 253 -11.34 -4.83 28.92
CA ASP A 253 -12.30 -4.11 28.05
C ASP A 253 -12.75 -4.98 26.87
N LEU A 254 -11.82 -5.73 26.23
CA LEU A 254 -12.15 -6.64 25.14
C LEU A 254 -13.09 -7.77 25.62
N GLN A 255 -12.78 -8.40 26.76
CA GLN A 255 -13.62 -9.46 27.33
C GLN A 255 -15.01 -8.96 27.71
N LEU A 256 -15.11 -7.75 28.29
CA LEU A 256 -16.39 -7.11 28.58
C LEU A 256 -17.19 -6.83 27.30
N LYS A 257 -16.53 -6.41 26.21
CA LYS A 257 -17.18 -6.18 24.91
C LYS A 257 -17.64 -7.47 24.25
N THR A 258 -16.84 -8.54 24.26
CA THR A 258 -17.27 -9.86 23.77
C THR A 258 -18.44 -10.40 24.57
N LYS A 259 -18.48 -10.20 25.90
CA LYS A 259 -19.63 -10.60 26.73
C LYS A 259 -20.90 -9.84 26.37
N GLN A 260 -20.82 -8.53 26.16
CA GLN A 260 -21.95 -7.71 25.69
C GLN A 260 -22.41 -8.14 24.29
N GLU A 261 -21.49 -8.54 23.41
CA GLU A 261 -21.83 -9.06 22.08
C GLU A 261 -22.58 -10.41 22.17
N THR A 262 -22.15 -11.34 23.03
CA THR A 262 -22.89 -12.60 23.26
C THR A 262 -24.27 -12.37 23.88
N GLU A 263 -24.40 -11.43 24.82
CA GLU A 263 -25.69 -11.09 25.44
C GLU A 263 -26.68 -10.53 24.39
N MET A 264 -26.23 -9.63 23.51
CA MET A 264 -27.06 -9.11 22.41
C MET A 264 -27.40 -10.18 21.36
N GLN A 265 -26.54 -11.20 21.15
CA GLN A 265 -26.83 -12.32 20.24
C GLN A 265 -27.90 -13.26 20.83
N GLU A 266 -27.87 -13.53 22.14
CA GLU A 266 -28.92 -14.28 22.84
C GLU A 266 -30.27 -13.55 22.82
N GLU A 267 -30.29 -12.22 23.04
CA GLU A 267 -31.50 -11.40 22.90
C GLU A 267 -32.07 -11.42 21.47
N LEU A 268 -31.21 -11.34 20.45
CA LEU A 268 -31.62 -11.37 19.03
C LEU A 268 -32.25 -12.71 18.63
N GLU A 269 -31.70 -13.84 19.07
CA GLU A 269 -32.27 -15.15 18.78
C GLU A 269 -33.61 -15.36 19.52
N GLY A 270 -33.73 -14.88 20.76
CA GLY A 270 -35.01 -14.88 21.50
C GLY A 270 -36.10 -14.01 20.86
N LEU A 271 -35.75 -12.84 20.31
CA LEU A 271 -36.67 -12.00 19.53
C LEU A 271 -37.10 -12.66 18.22
N LYS A 272 -36.20 -13.41 17.57
CA LYS A 272 -36.43 -14.15 16.33
C LYS A 272 -37.35 -15.36 16.55
N ASP A 273 -37.16 -16.11 17.64
CA ASP A 273 -38.09 -17.17 18.06
C ASP A 273 -39.48 -16.61 18.40
N THR A 274 -39.53 -15.47 19.10
CA THR A 274 -40.79 -14.75 19.38
C THR A 274 -41.50 -14.38 18.08
N LEU A 275 -40.80 -13.74 17.13
CA LEU A 275 -41.33 -13.40 15.81
C LEU A 275 -41.78 -14.62 14.99
N GLN A 276 -41.10 -15.76 15.14
CA GLN A 276 -41.51 -17.02 14.52
C GLN A 276 -42.82 -17.54 15.13
N SER A 277 -42.99 -17.44 16.45
CA SER A 277 -44.23 -17.82 17.14
C SER A 277 -45.42 -16.91 16.76
N GLU A 278 -45.21 -15.59 16.66
CA GLU A 278 -46.24 -14.66 16.17
C GLU A 278 -46.64 -14.95 14.72
N ARG A 279 -45.66 -15.25 13.86
CA ARG A 279 -45.90 -15.70 12.47
C ARG A 279 -46.65 -17.04 12.39
N GLN A 280 -46.49 -17.91 13.39
CA GLN A 280 -47.24 -19.17 13.49
C GLN A 280 -48.71 -18.86 13.86
N SER A 281 -48.93 -18.11 14.94
CA SER A 281 -50.27 -17.71 15.40
C SER A 281 -51.03 -16.90 14.35
N SER A 282 -50.35 -16.00 13.62
CA SER A 282 -50.94 -15.23 12.53
C SER A 282 -51.45 -16.12 11.38
N LYS A 283 -50.76 -17.23 11.06
CA LYS A 283 -51.25 -18.22 10.09
C LYS A 283 -52.46 -18.99 10.63
N GLU A 284 -52.46 -19.33 11.90
CA GLU A 284 -53.58 -20.05 12.55
C GLU A 284 -54.85 -19.17 12.55
N VAL A 285 -54.75 -17.92 12.96
CA VAL A 285 -55.85 -16.93 12.89
C VAL A 285 -56.33 -16.72 11.45
N LYS A 286 -55.42 -16.70 10.45
CA LYS A 286 -55.81 -16.63 9.04
C LYS A 286 -56.60 -17.88 8.60
N ASN A 287 -56.16 -19.07 8.99
CA ASN A 287 -56.85 -20.32 8.68
C ASN A 287 -58.24 -20.37 9.32
N GLU A 288 -58.41 -19.85 10.55
CA GLU A 288 -59.73 -19.72 11.18
C GLU A 288 -60.61 -18.68 10.47
N LEU A 289 -60.06 -17.54 10.06
CA LEU A 289 -60.78 -16.52 9.30
C LEU A 289 -61.29 -17.06 7.96
N ASP A 290 -60.45 -17.79 7.22
CA ASP A 290 -60.85 -18.36 5.92
C ASP A 290 -61.88 -19.52 6.09
N LYS A 291 -61.82 -20.27 7.19
CA LYS A 291 -62.85 -21.25 7.59
C LYS A 291 -64.17 -20.60 8.05
N LEU A 292 -64.11 -19.43 8.67
CA LEU A 292 -65.29 -18.64 9.02
C LEU A 292 -65.96 -18.05 7.78
N LYS A 293 -65.20 -17.61 6.77
CA LYS A 293 -65.75 -17.19 5.47
C LYS A 293 -66.53 -18.32 4.80
N SER A 294 -65.93 -19.51 4.64
CA SER A 294 -66.63 -20.63 3.99
C SER A 294 -67.91 -21.03 4.75
N LEU A 295 -67.93 -20.91 6.08
CA LEU A 295 -69.15 -21.10 6.87
C LEU A 295 -70.19 -19.99 6.64
N CYS A 296 -69.77 -18.73 6.44
CA CYS A 296 -70.69 -17.65 6.02
C CYS A 296 -71.27 -17.92 4.62
N ASP A 297 -70.42 -18.28 3.65
CA ASP A 297 -70.82 -18.59 2.27
C ASP A 297 -71.85 -19.74 2.22
N GLU A 298 -71.65 -20.79 3.03
CA GLU A 298 -72.61 -21.88 3.21
C GLU A 298 -73.95 -21.40 3.81
N LYS A 299 -73.92 -20.51 4.82
CA LYS A 299 -75.15 -19.99 5.45
C LYS A 299 -75.90 -19.02 4.54
N GLU A 300 -75.21 -18.21 3.76
CA GLU A 300 -75.83 -17.31 2.78
C GLU A 300 -76.47 -18.11 1.63
N SER A 301 -75.78 -19.15 1.14
CA SER A 301 -76.33 -20.11 0.16
C SER A 301 -77.59 -20.80 0.70
N ALA A 302 -77.58 -21.24 1.96
CA ALA A 302 -78.74 -21.84 2.61
C ALA A 302 -79.90 -20.85 2.81
N LEU A 303 -79.60 -19.58 3.10
CA LEU A 303 -80.59 -18.51 3.21
C LEU A 303 -81.26 -18.20 1.86
N GLN A 304 -80.48 -18.13 0.77
CA GLN A 304 -81.03 -18.00 -0.58
C GLN A 304 -81.94 -19.18 -0.96
N ALA A 305 -81.54 -20.42 -0.61
CA ALA A 305 -82.37 -21.60 -0.81
C ALA A 305 -83.70 -21.54 -0.04
N ALA A 306 -83.67 -21.09 1.23
CA ALA A 306 -84.88 -20.92 2.04
C ALA A 306 -85.82 -19.81 1.51
N LEU A 307 -85.27 -18.71 0.99
CA LEU A 307 -86.05 -17.65 0.34
C LEU A 307 -86.69 -18.15 -0.98
N MET A 308 -85.98 -18.99 -1.73
CA MET A 308 -86.49 -19.66 -2.93
C MET A 308 -87.59 -20.69 -2.62
N GLU A 309 -87.54 -21.39 -1.48
CA GLU A 309 -88.65 -22.24 -1.06
C GLU A 309 -89.85 -21.44 -0.55
N LYS A 310 -89.62 -20.35 0.20
CA LYS A 310 -90.67 -19.44 0.66
C LYS A 310 -91.52 -18.91 -0.50
N SER A 311 -90.91 -18.40 -1.58
CA SER A 311 -91.66 -17.90 -2.75
C SER A 311 -92.44 -19.00 -3.47
N ARG A 312 -91.92 -20.25 -3.47
CA ARG A 312 -92.63 -21.45 -3.94
C ARG A 312 -93.77 -21.88 -3.02
N LEU A 313 -93.81 -21.47 -1.75
CA LEU A 313 -94.93 -21.74 -0.84
C LEU A 313 -96.00 -20.65 -0.94
N GLU A 314 -95.59 -19.38 -1.03
CA GLU A 314 -96.51 -18.25 -1.25
C GLU A 314 -97.30 -18.40 -2.56
N THR A 315 -96.66 -18.83 -3.64
CA THR A 315 -97.33 -19.14 -4.93
C THR A 315 -98.23 -20.39 -4.90
N ARG A 316 -98.08 -21.29 -3.91
CA ARG A 316 -98.99 -22.43 -3.68
C ARG A 316 -100.19 -22.09 -2.78
N LEU A 317 -100.13 -20.97 -2.04
CA LEU A 317 -101.20 -20.55 -1.14
C LEU A 317 -102.35 -19.81 -1.86
N THR A 318 -102.11 -19.31 -3.08
CA THR A 318 -103.06 -18.54 -3.88
C THR A 318 -103.98 -19.37 -4.79
N SER A 319 -104.07 -20.70 -4.62
CA SER A 319 -104.78 -21.57 -5.58
C SER A 319 -105.59 -22.73 -4.94
N SER A 320 -106.44 -22.47 -3.94
CA SER A 320 -107.52 -23.40 -3.56
C SER A 320 -108.67 -22.77 -2.76
N GLN A 321 -109.76 -22.42 -3.46
CA GLN A 321 -111.15 -22.17 -3.01
C GLN A 321 -111.93 -21.69 -4.27
N GLY A 322 -113.23 -21.91 -4.46
CA GLY A 322 -114.23 -22.65 -3.69
C GLY A 322 -115.60 -22.54 -4.38
N ARG A 323 -116.25 -23.68 -4.62
CA ARG A 323 -117.61 -23.88 -5.16
C ARG A 323 -118.71 -23.26 -4.24
N GLU A 324 -119.98 -23.03 -4.60
CA GLU A 324 -120.85 -23.53 -5.71
C GLU A 324 -122.22 -22.77 -5.81
N ARG A 325 -122.96 -22.97 -6.94
CA ARG A 325 -124.46 -22.99 -7.08
C ARG A 325 -125.26 -21.69 -6.78
N ASP A 326 -126.54 -21.49 -7.20
CA ASP A 326 -127.63 -22.34 -7.75
C ASP A 326 -128.72 -21.44 -8.47
N THR A 327 -129.83 -21.81 -9.15
CA THR A 327 -130.48 -23.07 -9.64
C THR A 327 -131.44 -22.77 -10.86
N LEU A 328 -131.81 -23.79 -11.68
CA LEU A 328 -133.14 -24.20 -12.29
C LEU A 328 -134.31 -23.21 -12.66
N THR A 329 -135.32 -23.49 -13.52
CA THR A 329 -135.75 -24.66 -14.36
C THR A 329 -136.68 -24.29 -15.57
N THR A 330 -136.56 -25.03 -16.68
CA THR A 330 -137.58 -25.59 -17.65
C THR A 330 -138.98 -24.96 -17.91
N VAL A 331 -139.40 -24.67 -19.18
CA VAL A 331 -140.16 -25.49 -20.20
C VAL A 331 -141.71 -25.53 -20.06
N GLY A 332 -142.43 -25.35 -21.18
CA GLY A 332 -143.86 -25.69 -21.37
C GLY A 332 -144.50 -25.02 -22.60
N SER A 333 -145.28 -25.73 -23.44
CA SER A 333 -145.68 -25.26 -24.79
C SER A 333 -147.14 -25.59 -25.18
N VAL A 334 -147.67 -24.89 -26.20
CA VAL A 334 -148.84 -25.20 -27.08
C VAL A 334 -150.28 -24.82 -26.61
N ASN A 335 -151.01 -24.13 -27.52
CA ASN A 335 -152.49 -23.96 -27.69
C ASN A 335 -153.34 -23.25 -26.60
N SER A 336 -154.53 -22.67 -26.92
CA SER A 336 -155.09 -22.17 -28.20
C SER A 336 -156.34 -21.28 -27.96
N ASP A 337 -156.51 -20.25 -28.80
CA ASP A 337 -157.73 -19.54 -29.23
C ASP A 337 -158.96 -19.29 -28.30
N ILE A 338 -159.21 -17.99 -28.11
CA ILE A 338 -160.51 -17.29 -28.20
C ILE A 338 -161.68 -17.78 -27.29
N GLU A 339 -161.87 -17.07 -26.17
CA GLU A 339 -163.18 -16.43 -25.89
C GLU A 339 -163.09 -15.12 -25.07
N MET A 340 -162.68 -14.07 -25.78
CA MET A 340 -163.16 -12.67 -25.74
C MET A 340 -163.58 -11.94 -24.43
N LEU A 341 -162.88 -10.83 -24.20
CA LEU A 341 -163.47 -9.48 -24.01
C LEU A 341 -164.29 -9.13 -22.75
N THR A 342 -163.96 -9.69 -21.58
CA THR A 342 -164.37 -9.10 -20.28
C THR A 342 -163.21 -8.77 -19.34
N LYS A 343 -162.27 -9.69 -19.10
CA LYS A 343 -161.16 -9.50 -18.13
C LYS A 343 -160.14 -8.41 -18.49
N LEU A 344 -159.94 -8.13 -19.78
CA LEU A 344 -158.86 -7.26 -20.31
C LEU A 344 -158.86 -5.81 -19.80
N LYS A 345 -159.90 -5.37 -19.08
CA LYS A 345 -160.02 -4.02 -18.50
C LYS A 345 -159.45 -3.87 -17.09
N GLU A 346 -159.25 -4.95 -16.35
CA GLU A 346 -158.65 -4.90 -15.01
C GLU A 346 -157.12 -5.06 -15.06
N ASP A 347 -156.62 -5.95 -15.93
CA ASP A 347 -155.17 -6.18 -16.12
C ASP A 347 -154.42 -4.92 -16.58
N LEU A 348 -155.04 -4.08 -17.42
CA LEU A 348 -154.46 -2.79 -17.82
C LEU A 348 -154.23 -1.82 -16.64
N LYS A 349 -154.91 -2.02 -15.50
CA LYS A 349 -154.83 -1.16 -14.32
C LYS A 349 -153.80 -1.65 -13.29
N SER A 350 -153.43 -2.93 -13.30
CA SER A 350 -152.28 -3.45 -12.54
C SER A 350 -150.97 -3.12 -13.25
N TYR A 351 -150.85 -3.43 -14.55
CA TYR A 351 -149.64 -3.18 -15.34
C TYR A 351 -149.17 -1.71 -15.29
N GLN A 352 -150.11 -0.74 -15.29
CA GLN A 352 -149.76 0.68 -15.20
C GLN A 352 -149.07 1.03 -13.87
N LYS A 353 -149.46 0.40 -12.75
CA LYS A 353 -148.81 0.60 -11.44
C LYS A 353 -147.42 -0.02 -11.38
N GLU A 354 -147.27 -1.22 -11.91
CA GLU A 354 -145.96 -1.92 -11.96
C GLU A 354 -144.96 -1.17 -12.85
N LEU A 355 -145.44 -0.63 -13.98
CA LEU A 355 -144.64 0.18 -14.90
C LEU A 355 -144.07 1.44 -14.22
N ASP A 356 -144.88 2.15 -13.43
CA ASP A 356 -144.42 3.37 -12.75
C ASP A 356 -143.53 3.08 -11.52
N ALA A 357 -143.78 1.98 -10.80
CA ALA A 357 -142.86 1.47 -9.78
C ALA A 357 -141.50 1.10 -10.37
N SER A 358 -141.48 0.39 -11.51
CA SER A 358 -140.26 0.01 -12.24
C SER A 358 -139.46 1.23 -12.71
N LYS A 359 -140.11 2.26 -13.26
CA LYS A 359 -139.47 3.56 -13.59
C LYS A 359 -138.83 4.22 -12.36
N GLN A 360 -139.46 4.11 -11.18
CA GLN A 360 -138.95 4.72 -9.95
C GLN A 360 -137.72 3.96 -9.41
N VAL A 361 -137.67 2.64 -9.54
CA VAL A 361 -136.47 1.81 -9.28
C VAL A 361 -135.36 2.12 -10.29
N SER A 362 -135.69 2.20 -11.58
CA SER A 362 -134.74 2.54 -12.65
C SER A 362 -134.05 3.90 -12.42
N LYS A 363 -134.80 4.93 -11.98
CA LYS A 363 -134.21 6.23 -11.62
C LYS A 363 -133.25 6.14 -10.43
N LYS A 364 -133.55 5.33 -9.40
CA LYS A 364 -132.62 5.10 -8.27
C LYS A 364 -131.33 4.45 -8.76
N LEU A 365 -131.43 3.35 -9.50
CA LEU A 365 -130.29 2.64 -10.08
C LEU A 365 -129.44 3.53 -11.00
N MET A 366 -130.06 4.44 -11.77
CA MET A 366 -129.32 5.42 -12.58
C MET A 366 -128.54 6.42 -11.71
N SER A 367 -129.14 6.94 -10.63
CA SER A 367 -128.44 7.84 -9.71
C SER A 367 -127.31 7.15 -8.94
N GLU A 368 -127.50 5.88 -8.59
CA GLU A 368 -126.50 5.05 -7.91
C GLU A 368 -125.35 4.66 -8.85
N LYS A 369 -125.63 4.30 -10.10
CA LYS A 369 -124.61 4.10 -11.14
C LYS A 369 -123.76 5.35 -11.34
N ASN A 370 -124.38 6.52 -11.51
CA ASN A 370 -123.66 7.78 -11.71
C ASN A 370 -122.74 8.10 -10.51
N LEU A 371 -123.15 7.74 -9.29
CA LEU A 371 -122.32 7.88 -8.08
C LEU A 371 -121.15 6.87 -8.06
N LEU A 372 -121.36 5.64 -8.52
CA LEU A 372 -120.28 4.66 -8.69
C LEU A 372 -119.29 5.09 -9.76
N ASP A 373 -119.73 5.53 -10.93
CA ASP A 373 -118.85 5.95 -12.04
C ASP A 373 -117.95 7.14 -11.62
N GLN A 374 -118.49 8.10 -10.85
CA GLN A 374 -117.69 9.18 -10.24
C GLN A 374 -116.68 8.66 -9.21
N LYS A 375 -117.04 7.64 -8.42
CA LYS A 375 -116.16 7.01 -7.41
C LYS A 375 -115.04 6.20 -8.08
N VAL A 376 -115.32 5.51 -9.19
CA VAL A 376 -114.33 4.81 -10.02
C VAL A 376 -113.34 5.81 -10.61
N GLN A 377 -113.79 6.87 -11.30
CA GLN A 377 -112.87 7.88 -11.85
C GLN A 377 -111.98 8.56 -10.80
N ARG A 378 -112.44 8.68 -9.55
CA ARG A 378 -111.64 9.23 -8.45
C ARG A 378 -110.57 8.24 -8.00
N LEU A 379 -110.91 6.95 -7.88
CA LEU A 379 -109.95 5.88 -7.57
C LEU A 379 -108.92 5.69 -8.68
N GLU A 380 -109.32 5.79 -9.95
CA GLU A 380 -108.40 5.71 -11.10
C GLU A 380 -107.40 6.89 -11.13
N ARG A 381 -107.86 8.11 -10.82
CA ARG A 381 -106.96 9.27 -10.67
C ARG A 381 -105.96 9.07 -9.54
N MET A 382 -106.44 8.72 -8.34
CA MET A 382 -105.57 8.47 -7.18
C MET A 382 -104.55 7.34 -7.47
N LYS A 383 -104.97 6.23 -8.09
CA LYS A 383 -104.10 5.13 -8.52
C LYS A 383 -103.03 5.58 -9.51
N ASN A 384 -103.37 6.44 -10.47
CA ASN A 384 -102.43 6.94 -11.47
C ASN A 384 -101.45 7.97 -10.89
N GLU A 385 -101.91 8.80 -9.96
CA GLU A 385 -101.08 9.72 -9.17
C GLU A 385 -100.07 8.94 -8.30
N GLU A 386 -100.55 7.96 -7.54
CA GLU A 386 -99.74 7.07 -6.68
C GLU A 386 -98.71 6.27 -7.51
N LYS A 387 -99.13 5.68 -8.63
CA LYS A 387 -98.22 5.02 -9.60
C LYS A 387 -97.15 5.97 -10.12
N SER A 388 -97.50 7.21 -10.50
CA SER A 388 -96.54 8.21 -10.96
C SER A 388 -95.56 8.64 -9.85
N THR A 389 -95.99 8.65 -8.58
CA THR A 389 -95.06 8.91 -7.47
C THR A 389 -94.09 7.75 -7.24
N MET A 390 -94.54 6.49 -7.26
CA MET A 390 -93.65 5.33 -7.12
C MET A 390 -92.67 5.19 -8.29
N GLU A 391 -93.10 5.47 -9.52
CA GLU A 391 -92.21 5.47 -10.69
C GLU A 391 -91.08 6.51 -10.56
N LYS A 392 -91.38 7.68 -9.98
CA LYS A 392 -90.36 8.73 -9.70
C LYS A 392 -89.40 8.31 -8.58
N VAL A 393 -89.92 7.80 -7.46
CA VAL A 393 -89.09 7.35 -6.32
C VAL A 393 -88.15 6.23 -6.77
N TYR A 394 -88.65 5.24 -7.50
CA TYR A 394 -87.84 4.15 -8.04
C TYR A 394 -86.77 4.65 -9.05
N ALA A 395 -87.13 5.60 -9.92
CA ALA A 395 -86.17 6.21 -10.85
C ALA A 395 -85.10 7.09 -10.16
N ASP A 396 -85.36 7.59 -8.96
CA ASP A 396 -84.38 8.29 -8.12
C ASP A 396 -83.46 7.31 -7.37
N GLU A 397 -84.01 6.23 -6.81
CA GLU A 397 -83.20 5.15 -6.20
C GLU A 397 -82.29 4.46 -7.21
N CYS A 398 -82.80 4.09 -8.39
CA CYS A 398 -81.99 3.53 -9.46
C CYS A 398 -80.88 4.48 -9.94
N ARG A 399 -81.06 5.81 -9.84
CA ARG A 399 -80.00 6.79 -10.14
C ARG A 399 -78.96 6.87 -9.03
N LYS A 400 -79.38 6.90 -7.76
CA LYS A 400 -78.47 6.88 -6.60
C LYS A 400 -77.60 5.63 -6.59
N LEU A 401 -78.22 4.46 -6.75
CA LEU A 401 -77.50 3.18 -6.79
C LEU A 401 -76.51 3.10 -7.96
N LYS A 402 -76.89 3.55 -9.17
CA LYS A 402 -75.95 3.63 -10.30
C LYS A 402 -74.77 4.57 -10.03
N SER A 403 -74.99 5.70 -9.36
CA SER A 403 -73.92 6.62 -8.98
C SER A 403 -72.96 5.99 -7.96
N GLN A 404 -73.49 5.25 -6.98
CA GLN A 404 -72.69 4.56 -5.96
C GLN A 404 -71.90 3.39 -6.54
N ILE A 405 -72.49 2.63 -7.48
CA ILE A 405 -71.80 1.54 -8.19
C ILE A 405 -70.60 2.10 -8.97
N ALA A 406 -70.80 3.15 -9.79
CA ALA A 406 -69.70 3.77 -10.55
C ALA A 406 -68.60 4.36 -9.64
N GLU A 407 -68.96 4.92 -8.48
CA GLU A 407 -67.98 5.44 -7.52
C GLU A 407 -67.18 4.32 -6.82
N LEU A 408 -67.77 3.14 -6.64
CA LEU A 408 -67.09 1.95 -6.10
C LEU A 408 -66.24 1.24 -7.17
N GLU A 409 -66.72 1.16 -8.41
CA GLU A 409 -65.97 0.64 -9.56
C GLU A 409 -64.68 1.46 -9.79
N GLN A 410 -64.76 2.80 -9.78
CA GLN A 410 -63.58 3.66 -9.87
C GLN A 410 -62.58 3.40 -8.74
N LYS A 411 -63.05 3.30 -7.48
CA LYS A 411 -62.17 3.04 -6.32
C LYS A 411 -61.53 1.65 -6.37
N LEU A 412 -62.19 0.67 -6.96
CA LEU A 412 -61.64 -0.67 -7.18
C LEU A 412 -60.53 -0.67 -8.25
N GLU A 413 -60.75 0.05 -9.36
CA GLU A 413 -59.77 0.27 -10.42
C GLU A 413 -58.51 0.98 -9.86
N ASP A 414 -58.68 2.11 -9.16
CA ASP A 414 -57.60 2.88 -8.55
C ASP A 414 -56.78 2.05 -7.55
N ALA A 415 -57.45 1.22 -6.74
CA ALA A 415 -56.81 0.32 -5.78
C ALA A 415 -56.06 -0.84 -6.47
N THR A 416 -56.62 -1.38 -7.54
CA THR A 416 -55.98 -2.46 -8.33
C THR A 416 -54.72 -1.97 -9.04
N GLN A 417 -54.77 -0.77 -9.64
CA GLN A 417 -53.57 -0.14 -10.22
C GLN A 417 -52.50 0.14 -9.15
N SER A 418 -52.91 0.62 -7.96
CA SER A 418 -52.00 0.84 -6.84
C SER A 418 -51.33 -0.44 -6.35
N LEU A 419 -52.06 -1.56 -6.29
CA LEU A 419 -51.53 -2.87 -5.93
C LEU A 419 -50.51 -3.39 -6.96
N ASN A 420 -50.84 -3.33 -8.25
CA ASN A 420 -49.94 -3.75 -9.33
C ASN A 420 -48.59 -2.99 -9.30
N VAL A 421 -48.63 -1.68 -8.99
CA VAL A 421 -47.41 -0.88 -8.81
C VAL A 421 -46.62 -1.30 -7.57
N ALA A 422 -47.29 -1.62 -6.45
CA ALA A 422 -46.63 -2.11 -5.25
C ALA A 422 -45.96 -3.48 -5.46
N GLU A 423 -46.63 -4.41 -6.15
CA GLU A 423 -46.09 -5.74 -6.49
C GLU A 423 -44.88 -5.65 -7.43
N SER A 424 -44.96 -4.79 -8.46
CA SER A 424 -43.84 -4.53 -9.36
C SER A 424 -42.61 -3.97 -8.62
N ASN A 425 -42.82 -3.02 -7.71
CA ASN A 425 -41.75 -2.48 -6.87
C ASN A 425 -41.15 -3.55 -5.93
N LEU A 426 -41.98 -4.43 -5.35
CA LEU A 426 -41.51 -5.54 -4.52
C LEU A 426 -40.63 -6.53 -5.31
N ALA A 427 -41.01 -6.86 -6.55
CA ALA A 427 -40.21 -7.73 -7.41
C ALA A 427 -38.82 -7.13 -7.69
N VAL A 428 -38.73 -5.82 -7.96
CA VAL A 428 -37.45 -5.11 -8.15
C VAL A 428 -36.62 -5.13 -6.87
N ARG A 429 -37.22 -4.84 -5.71
CA ARG A 429 -36.50 -4.84 -4.42
C ARG A 429 -36.00 -6.22 -4.00
N ASN A 430 -36.74 -7.29 -4.30
CA ASN A 430 -36.26 -8.65 -4.05
C ASN A 430 -35.01 -8.97 -4.91
N ALA A 431 -35.01 -8.59 -6.20
CA ALA A 431 -33.85 -8.77 -7.07
C ALA A 431 -32.63 -7.94 -6.63
N GLU A 432 -32.83 -6.72 -6.10
CA GLU A 432 -31.76 -5.94 -5.45
C GLU A 432 -31.20 -6.67 -4.22
N VAL A 433 -32.06 -7.21 -3.36
CA VAL A 433 -31.65 -7.96 -2.16
C VAL A 433 -30.86 -9.22 -2.53
N ASP A 434 -31.30 -10.00 -3.51
CA ASP A 434 -30.59 -11.19 -3.98
C ASP A 434 -29.20 -10.82 -4.55
N SER A 435 -29.12 -9.72 -5.32
CA SER A 435 -27.84 -9.22 -5.84
C SER A 435 -26.89 -8.75 -4.72
N LEU A 436 -27.42 -8.13 -3.67
CA LEU A 436 -26.65 -7.70 -2.52
C LEU A 436 -26.17 -8.88 -1.66
N GLN A 437 -27.00 -9.91 -1.46
CA GLN A 437 -26.61 -11.14 -0.74
C GLN A 437 -25.45 -11.87 -1.41
N ASN A 438 -25.49 -12.02 -2.74
CA ASN A 438 -24.37 -12.61 -3.50
C ASN A 438 -23.09 -11.76 -3.35
N SER A 439 -23.20 -10.43 -3.47
CA SER A 439 -22.06 -9.51 -3.30
C SER A 439 -21.46 -9.57 -1.89
N LEU A 440 -22.27 -9.86 -0.86
CA LEU A 440 -21.83 -10.02 0.53
C LEU A 440 -21.06 -11.33 0.73
N LYS A 441 -21.54 -12.43 0.12
CA LYS A 441 -20.84 -13.72 0.12
C LYS A 441 -19.47 -13.64 -0.55
N ASP A 442 -19.39 -13.00 -1.72
CA ASP A 442 -18.12 -12.78 -2.43
C ASP A 442 -17.12 -11.96 -1.57
N LEU A 443 -17.62 -10.99 -0.80
CA LEU A 443 -16.81 -10.20 0.14
C LEU A 443 -16.25 -11.01 1.31
N ASP A 444 -17.00 -11.98 1.84
CA ASP A 444 -16.53 -12.84 2.93
C ASP A 444 -15.55 -13.93 2.42
N GLU A 445 -15.76 -14.50 1.23
CA GLU A 445 -14.75 -15.37 0.59
C GLU A 445 -13.42 -14.62 0.33
N LEU A 446 -13.49 -13.36 -0.10
CA LEU A 446 -12.31 -12.49 -0.23
C LEU A 446 -11.65 -12.15 1.11
N ARG A 447 -12.41 -12.07 2.21
CA ARG A 447 -11.87 -11.86 3.56
C ARG A 447 -11.10 -13.08 4.06
N GLU A 448 -11.64 -14.29 3.89
CA GLU A 448 -10.93 -15.52 4.24
C GLU A 448 -9.62 -15.67 3.43
N PHE A 449 -9.69 -15.48 2.11
CA PHE A 449 -8.50 -15.53 1.25
C PHE A 449 -7.43 -14.51 1.69
N LYS A 450 -7.85 -13.27 2.00
CA LYS A 450 -6.93 -12.26 2.52
C LYS A 450 -6.30 -12.67 3.85
N ALA A 451 -7.08 -13.18 4.80
CA ALA A 451 -6.56 -13.61 6.10
C ALA A 451 -5.52 -14.73 5.94
N ASP A 452 -5.72 -15.66 5.01
CA ASP A 452 -4.75 -16.73 4.74
C ASP A 452 -3.49 -16.25 3.99
N VAL A 453 -3.62 -15.24 3.14
CA VAL A 453 -2.47 -14.53 2.53
C VAL A 453 -1.67 -13.77 3.59
N ASP A 454 -2.32 -13.02 4.49
CA ASP A 454 -1.66 -12.29 5.58
C ASP A 454 -0.96 -13.26 6.55
N ARG A 455 -1.57 -14.42 6.84
CA ARG A 455 -0.95 -15.53 7.61
C ARG A 455 0.32 -16.06 6.95
N LYS A 456 0.30 -16.31 5.64
CA LYS A 456 1.47 -16.77 4.87
C LYS A 456 2.56 -15.70 4.83
N ASN A 457 2.19 -14.43 4.61
CA ASN A 457 3.12 -13.30 4.64
C ASN A 457 3.85 -13.18 5.98
N GLN A 458 3.13 -13.34 7.11
CA GLN A 458 3.74 -13.32 8.44
C GLN A 458 4.74 -14.47 8.63
N GLN A 459 4.37 -15.71 8.25
CA GLN A 459 5.28 -16.86 8.30
C GLN A 459 6.54 -16.64 7.44
N THR A 460 6.40 -16.10 6.23
CA THR A 460 7.53 -15.77 5.36
C THR A 460 8.43 -14.68 5.97
N ALA A 461 7.85 -13.64 6.57
CA ALA A 461 8.60 -12.59 7.24
C ALA A 461 9.39 -13.11 8.46
N GLU A 462 8.84 -14.06 9.23
CA GLU A 462 9.58 -14.72 10.31
C GLU A 462 10.75 -15.56 9.81
N ILE A 463 10.59 -16.28 8.71
CA ILE A 463 11.67 -17.06 8.08
C ILE A 463 12.80 -16.15 7.62
N LEU A 464 12.49 -15.06 6.90
CA LEU A 464 13.48 -14.07 6.47
C LEU A 464 14.19 -13.42 7.67
N LYS A 465 13.46 -13.12 8.76
CA LYS A 465 14.05 -12.56 9.99
C LYS A 465 15.04 -13.53 10.65
N ARG A 466 14.74 -14.83 10.69
CA ARG A 466 15.66 -15.86 11.22
C ARG A 466 16.89 -16.02 10.33
N GLN A 467 16.73 -16.08 9.01
CA GLN A 467 17.83 -16.15 8.05
C GLN A 467 18.74 -14.91 8.12
N GLY A 468 18.15 -13.71 8.22
CA GLY A 468 18.91 -12.46 8.38
C GLY A 468 19.75 -12.44 9.67
N ALA A 469 19.19 -12.93 10.79
CA ALA A 469 19.95 -13.05 12.05
C ALA A 469 21.13 -14.03 11.92
N GLN A 470 20.90 -15.21 11.32
CA GLN A 470 21.95 -16.23 11.09
C GLN A 470 23.07 -15.72 10.18
N LEU A 471 22.74 -14.92 9.15
CA LEU A 471 23.75 -14.32 8.27
C LEU A 471 24.62 -13.30 9.02
N VAL A 472 24.03 -12.46 9.89
CA VAL A 472 24.80 -11.51 10.71
C VAL A 472 25.67 -12.23 11.76
N GLU A 473 25.17 -13.31 12.36
CA GLU A 473 25.97 -14.15 13.26
C GLU A 473 27.15 -14.80 12.54
N LEU A 474 26.91 -15.41 11.38
CA LEU A 474 27.95 -16.03 10.55
C LEU A 474 29.00 -15.03 10.05
N GLU A 475 28.59 -13.81 9.67
CA GLU A 475 29.51 -12.75 9.26
C GLU A 475 30.42 -12.31 10.44
N ASN A 476 29.88 -12.24 11.66
CA ASN A 476 30.65 -11.92 12.86
C ASN A 476 31.62 -13.04 13.23
N LEU A 477 31.19 -14.31 13.18
CA LEU A 477 32.06 -15.47 13.42
C LEU A 477 33.18 -15.54 12.37
N TYR A 478 32.88 -15.28 11.09
CA TYR A 478 33.87 -15.24 10.02
C TYR A 478 34.91 -14.11 10.20
N LYS A 479 34.48 -12.92 10.66
CA LYS A 479 35.41 -11.84 11.02
C LYS A 479 36.31 -12.21 12.20
N GLN A 480 35.78 -12.92 13.20
CA GLN A 480 36.57 -13.41 14.33
C GLN A 480 37.59 -14.48 13.89
N GLU A 481 37.19 -15.42 13.01
CA GLU A 481 38.11 -16.41 12.42
C GLU A 481 39.25 -15.73 11.67
N GLN A 482 38.97 -14.75 10.79
CA GLN A 482 40.03 -14.05 10.05
C GLN A 482 41.06 -13.37 10.97
N VAL A 483 40.60 -12.75 12.06
CA VAL A 483 41.49 -12.11 13.05
C VAL A 483 42.32 -13.14 13.81
N LEU A 484 41.70 -14.24 14.25
CA LEU A 484 42.41 -15.34 14.92
C LEU A 484 43.42 -16.01 13.97
N ARG A 485 43.07 -16.23 12.70
CA ARG A 485 43.93 -16.81 11.68
C ARG A 485 45.16 -15.95 11.39
N LYS A 486 44.99 -14.63 11.20
CA LYS A 486 46.11 -13.68 11.10
C LYS A 486 47.00 -13.73 12.34
N ARG A 487 46.41 -13.79 13.54
CA ARG A 487 47.16 -13.89 14.80
C ARG A 487 47.97 -15.19 14.90
N TYR A 488 47.35 -16.34 14.64
CA TYR A 488 48.03 -17.64 14.70
C TYR A 488 49.11 -17.79 13.63
N TYR A 489 48.86 -17.32 12.41
CA TYR A 489 49.85 -17.32 11.32
C TYR A 489 51.15 -16.61 11.74
N ASN A 490 51.02 -15.37 12.23
CA ASN A 490 52.18 -14.59 12.67
C ASN A 490 52.78 -15.12 13.98
N THR A 491 52.00 -15.76 14.86
CA THR A 491 52.53 -16.48 16.05
C THR A 491 53.41 -17.66 15.64
N ILE A 492 53.00 -18.45 14.63
CA ILE A 492 53.77 -19.58 14.10
C ILE A 492 55.06 -19.09 13.42
N GLU A 493 55.03 -17.95 12.74
CA GLU A 493 56.23 -17.37 12.13
C GLU A 493 57.20 -16.80 13.20
N ASP A 494 56.69 -16.13 14.24
CA ASP A 494 57.48 -15.70 15.43
C ASP A 494 58.14 -16.89 16.15
N MET A 495 57.45 -18.05 16.22
CA MET A 495 57.97 -19.30 16.81
C MET A 495 59.15 -19.89 16.04
N LYS A 496 59.33 -19.57 14.75
CA LYS A 496 60.52 -19.95 13.96
C LYS A 496 61.73 -19.03 14.24
N GLY A 497 61.61 -18.05 15.14
CA GLY A 497 62.66 -17.10 15.47
C GLY A 497 62.57 -15.78 14.71
N LYS A 498 62.74 -14.66 15.44
CA LYS A 498 62.65 -13.28 14.91
C LYS A 498 63.86 -12.85 14.06
N ILE A 499 64.96 -13.56 14.20
CA ILE A 499 66.14 -13.49 13.35
C ILE A 499 66.40 -14.92 12.92
N ARG A 500 66.55 -15.14 11.61
CA ARG A 500 66.93 -16.43 11.02
C ARG A 500 68.09 -16.21 10.07
N VAL A 501 69.08 -17.08 10.12
CA VAL A 501 70.29 -17.05 9.31
C VAL A 501 70.27 -18.26 8.38
N PHE A 502 69.92 -18.03 7.11
CA PHE A 502 69.99 -19.05 6.07
C PHE A 502 71.35 -19.01 5.37
N CYS A 503 72.00 -20.16 5.24
CA CYS A 503 73.19 -20.31 4.42
C CYS A 503 72.80 -20.80 3.01
N ARG A 504 73.45 -20.29 1.96
CA ARG A 504 73.31 -20.79 0.59
C ARG A 504 74.68 -21.07 0.01
N LEU A 505 74.92 -22.31 -0.44
CA LEU A 505 76.07 -22.64 -1.25
C LEU A 505 75.85 -22.12 -2.67
N ARG A 506 76.87 -21.46 -3.23
CA ARG A 506 76.89 -21.08 -4.64
C ARG A 506 77.47 -22.26 -5.46
N PRO A 507 76.84 -22.69 -6.58
CA PRO A 507 77.47 -23.60 -7.51
C PRO A 507 78.73 -22.96 -8.11
N LEU A 508 79.72 -23.78 -8.47
CA LEU A 508 80.91 -23.33 -9.21
C LEU A 508 80.49 -22.72 -10.55
N SER A 509 81.17 -21.66 -10.96
CA SER A 509 80.99 -21.04 -12.28
C SER A 509 81.84 -21.74 -13.33
N ASP A 510 81.49 -21.54 -14.61
CA ASP A 510 82.19 -22.13 -15.76
C ASP A 510 83.70 -21.84 -15.74
N LYS A 511 84.11 -20.69 -15.18
CA LYS A 511 85.53 -20.33 -15.00
C LYS A 511 86.23 -21.18 -13.96
N GLU A 512 85.65 -21.30 -12.76
CA GLU A 512 86.20 -22.10 -11.66
C GLU A 512 86.26 -23.60 -12.07
N LEU A 513 85.23 -24.07 -12.78
CA LEU A 513 85.21 -25.40 -13.41
C LEU A 513 86.32 -25.56 -14.46
N SER A 514 86.57 -24.56 -15.31
CA SER A 514 87.66 -24.58 -16.30
C SER A 514 89.07 -24.53 -15.70
N PHE A 515 89.20 -24.17 -14.42
CA PHE A 515 90.45 -24.21 -13.65
C PHE A 515 90.55 -25.44 -12.71
N GLU A 516 89.64 -26.41 -12.86
CA GLU A 516 89.54 -27.62 -12.01
C GLU A 516 89.38 -27.32 -10.50
N GLU A 517 88.83 -26.16 -10.14
CA GLU A 517 88.59 -25.79 -8.75
C GLU A 517 87.54 -26.71 -8.10
N LYS A 518 87.73 -27.01 -6.82
CA LYS A 518 86.91 -27.96 -6.06
C LYS A 518 86.12 -27.24 -4.98
N ASN A 519 84.83 -27.57 -4.86
CA ASN A 519 84.03 -27.07 -3.75
C ASN A 519 84.55 -27.67 -2.42
N ILE A 520 85.05 -26.81 -1.53
CA ILE A 520 85.58 -27.16 -0.21
C ILE A 520 84.50 -27.18 0.90
N VAL A 521 83.25 -26.90 0.57
CA VAL A 521 82.13 -26.78 1.52
C VAL A 521 81.07 -27.83 1.19
N CYS A 522 80.68 -28.64 2.18
CA CYS A 522 79.57 -29.58 2.06
C CYS A 522 78.48 -29.30 3.11
N SER A 523 77.27 -29.75 2.81
CA SER A 523 76.10 -29.70 3.70
C SER A 523 75.73 -31.13 4.10
N PRO A 524 76.12 -31.62 5.30
CA PRO A 524 75.76 -32.98 5.74
C PRO A 524 74.26 -33.19 5.96
N ASP A 525 73.53 -32.11 6.22
CA ASP A 525 72.09 -32.06 6.46
C ASP A 525 71.55 -30.65 6.11
N GLU A 526 70.25 -30.41 6.28
CA GLU A 526 69.58 -29.14 5.95
C GLU A 526 69.89 -27.96 6.90
N PHE A 527 70.71 -28.15 7.93
CA PHE A 527 71.03 -27.14 8.95
C PHE A 527 72.54 -26.93 9.13
N THR A 528 73.36 -27.91 8.76
CA THR A 528 74.80 -27.94 9.00
C THR A 528 75.61 -27.66 7.74
N ILE A 529 76.61 -26.78 7.86
CA ILE A 529 77.72 -26.61 6.92
C ILE A 529 78.97 -27.25 7.52
N ALA A 530 79.71 -28.03 6.73
CA ALA A 530 81.03 -28.54 7.08
C ALA A 530 82.08 -28.10 6.03
N HIS A 531 83.29 -27.80 6.49
CA HIS A 531 84.46 -27.51 5.65
C HIS A 531 85.75 -28.03 6.32
N PRO A 532 86.82 -28.31 5.57
CA PRO A 532 88.12 -28.65 6.14
C PRO A 532 88.66 -27.53 7.04
N TRP A 533 89.20 -27.92 8.19
CA TRP A 533 89.91 -27.04 9.11
C TRP A 533 91.23 -27.71 9.54
N LYS A 534 91.96 -27.08 10.48
CA LYS A 534 93.28 -27.55 10.91
C LYS A 534 93.26 -29.00 11.42
N ASP A 535 94.35 -29.71 11.17
CA ASP A 535 94.64 -31.07 11.64
C ASP A 535 93.58 -32.10 11.21
N GLU A 536 93.25 -32.09 9.90
CA GLU A 536 92.31 -32.97 9.18
C GLU A 536 90.85 -32.99 9.71
N LYS A 537 90.53 -32.18 10.72
CA LYS A 537 89.18 -32.10 11.29
C LYS A 537 88.30 -31.18 10.46
N SER A 538 87.10 -31.64 10.14
CA SER A 538 86.05 -30.77 9.58
C SER A 538 85.50 -29.85 10.67
N LYS A 539 85.27 -28.58 10.32
CA LYS A 539 84.63 -27.59 11.19
C LYS A 539 83.20 -27.38 10.75
N GLN A 540 82.28 -27.64 11.66
CA GLN A 540 80.84 -27.51 11.44
C GLN A 540 80.30 -26.15 11.90
N HIS A 541 79.28 -25.67 11.19
CA HIS A 541 78.52 -24.46 11.49
C HIS A 541 77.02 -24.74 11.28
N ILE A 542 76.19 -24.41 12.27
CA ILE A 542 74.74 -24.66 12.25
C ILE A 542 74.00 -23.36 11.90
N TYR A 543 72.95 -23.48 11.10
CA TYR A 543 72.12 -22.41 10.56
C TYR A 543 70.63 -22.79 10.64
N ASP A 544 69.73 -21.82 10.55
CA ASP A 544 68.28 -22.08 10.56
C ASP A 544 67.81 -22.83 9.29
N ARG A 545 68.54 -22.67 8.18
CA ARG A 545 68.52 -23.57 7.03
C ARG A 545 69.78 -23.45 6.18
N VAL A 546 70.14 -24.53 5.50
CA VAL A 546 71.22 -24.63 4.52
C VAL A 546 70.63 -25.03 3.17
N PHE A 547 70.82 -24.18 2.17
CA PHE A 547 70.48 -24.44 0.77
C PHE A 547 71.74 -24.84 0.02
N ASP A 548 71.70 -25.98 -0.67
CA ASP A 548 72.84 -26.53 -1.38
C ASP A 548 73.11 -25.81 -2.73
N ALA A 549 74.12 -26.28 -3.47
CA ALA A 549 74.48 -25.71 -4.76
C ALA A 549 73.45 -25.99 -5.88
N ASN A 550 72.56 -26.97 -5.69
CA ASN A 550 71.51 -27.35 -6.63
C ASN A 550 70.19 -26.57 -6.38
N THR A 551 69.99 -26.05 -5.17
CA THR A 551 68.75 -25.40 -4.74
C THR A 551 68.41 -24.17 -5.60
N SER A 552 67.22 -24.19 -6.20
CA SER A 552 66.71 -23.17 -7.10
C SER A 552 66.30 -21.87 -6.40
N GLN A 553 66.00 -20.83 -7.19
CA GLN A 553 65.41 -19.59 -6.67
C GLN A 553 63.96 -19.76 -6.22
N GLU A 554 63.26 -20.81 -6.68
CA GLU A 554 61.86 -21.08 -6.36
C GLU A 554 61.75 -21.64 -4.95
N GLU A 555 62.57 -22.63 -4.61
CA GLU A 555 62.58 -23.31 -3.30
C GLU A 555 62.98 -22.35 -2.18
N ILE A 556 64.01 -21.51 -2.41
CA ILE A 556 64.44 -20.46 -1.46
C ILE A 556 63.37 -19.35 -1.34
N PHE A 557 62.58 -19.13 -2.39
CA PHE A 557 61.45 -18.21 -2.31
C PHE A 557 60.29 -18.79 -1.51
N GLU A 558 59.91 -20.07 -1.69
CA GLU A 558 58.78 -20.67 -0.96
C GLU A 558 58.96 -20.60 0.57
N ASP A 559 60.18 -20.77 1.07
CA ASP A 559 60.53 -20.57 2.48
C ASP A 559 60.35 -19.13 2.98
N THR A 560 60.68 -18.14 2.13
CA THR A 560 60.64 -16.71 2.50
C THR A 560 59.31 -16.03 2.18
N LYS A 561 58.47 -16.65 1.33
CA LYS A 561 57.12 -16.25 0.93
C LYS A 561 56.17 -16.02 2.11
N TYR A 562 56.32 -16.78 3.19
CA TYR A 562 55.55 -16.60 4.42
C TYR A 562 55.72 -15.19 5.01
N LEU A 563 56.95 -14.64 4.96
CA LEU A 563 57.24 -13.29 5.42
C LEU A 563 56.53 -12.22 4.58
N VAL A 564 56.25 -12.47 3.29
CA VAL A 564 55.49 -11.53 2.44
C VAL A 564 54.04 -11.39 2.94
N GLN A 565 53.42 -12.49 3.39
CA GLN A 565 52.08 -12.44 3.98
C GLN A 565 52.09 -11.81 5.38
N SER A 566 53.12 -12.02 6.20
CA SER A 566 53.32 -11.29 7.46
C SER A 566 53.47 -9.78 7.25
N ALA A 567 54.19 -9.37 6.20
CA ALA A 567 54.31 -7.96 5.84
C ALA A 567 52.96 -7.34 5.45
N VAL A 568 52.12 -8.06 4.70
CA VAL A 568 50.74 -7.63 4.37
C VAL A 568 49.85 -7.58 5.62
N ASP A 569 50.12 -8.39 6.65
CA ASP A 569 49.45 -8.33 7.94
C ASP A 569 49.95 -7.20 8.87
N GLY A 570 50.92 -6.39 8.41
CA GLY A 570 51.41 -5.19 9.12
C GLY A 570 52.70 -5.38 9.91
N TYR A 571 53.42 -6.50 9.72
CA TYR A 571 54.70 -6.75 10.38
C TYR A 571 55.88 -6.20 9.55
N ASN A 572 56.89 -5.64 10.20
CA ASN A 572 58.08 -5.14 9.51
C ASN A 572 59.00 -6.30 9.11
N VAL A 573 59.27 -6.45 7.81
CA VAL A 573 60.09 -7.55 7.26
C VAL A 573 61.31 -7.01 6.52
N CYS A 574 62.47 -7.59 6.82
CA CYS A 574 63.74 -7.30 6.17
C CYS A 574 64.44 -8.61 5.81
N ILE A 575 64.83 -8.76 4.55
CA ILE A 575 65.65 -9.89 4.04
C ILE A 575 66.90 -9.29 3.43
N PHE A 576 68.08 -9.77 3.82
CA PHE A 576 69.35 -9.30 3.27
C PHE A 576 70.35 -10.44 3.05
N ALA A 577 71.25 -10.26 2.09
CA ALA A 577 72.29 -11.22 1.78
C ALA A 577 73.68 -10.65 2.10
N TYR A 578 74.50 -11.44 2.81
CA TYR A 578 75.85 -11.10 3.28
C TYR A 578 76.89 -12.11 2.74
N GLY A 579 78.19 -11.80 2.84
CA GLY A 579 79.31 -12.64 2.39
C GLY A 579 80.25 -11.95 1.39
N GLN A 580 81.26 -12.65 0.89
CA GLN A 580 82.33 -12.09 0.05
C GLN A 580 81.91 -11.73 -1.40
N THR A 581 82.63 -10.81 -2.06
CA THR A 581 82.41 -10.53 -3.49
C THR A 581 82.51 -11.83 -4.32
N GLY A 582 81.61 -12.00 -5.28
CA GLY A 582 81.42 -13.27 -6.01
C GLY A 582 80.51 -14.32 -5.33
N SER A 583 80.12 -14.16 -4.06
CA SER A 583 79.34 -15.18 -3.30
C SER A 583 77.85 -15.34 -3.69
N GLY A 584 77.40 -14.87 -4.86
CA GLY A 584 76.01 -15.05 -5.30
C GLY A 584 74.94 -14.20 -4.58
N LYS A 585 75.30 -13.20 -3.76
CA LYS A 585 74.33 -12.30 -3.09
C LYS A 585 73.34 -11.65 -4.06
N THR A 586 73.84 -10.98 -5.10
CA THR A 586 73.03 -10.27 -6.09
C THR A 586 72.12 -11.23 -6.85
N PHE A 587 72.62 -12.44 -7.15
CA PHE A 587 71.83 -13.51 -7.74
C PHE A 587 70.71 -13.97 -6.80
N THR A 588 70.96 -14.12 -5.50
CA THR A 588 69.89 -14.51 -4.55
C THR A 588 68.84 -13.42 -4.38
N ILE A 589 69.24 -12.15 -4.27
CA ILE A 589 68.31 -11.02 -4.01
C ILE A 589 67.54 -10.58 -5.27
N TYR A 590 68.17 -10.57 -6.45
CA TYR A 590 67.54 -10.10 -7.71
C TYR A 590 67.43 -11.18 -8.79
N GLY A 591 68.42 -12.06 -8.90
CA GLY A 591 68.46 -13.14 -9.90
C GLY A 591 68.93 -12.67 -11.27
N SER A 592 68.44 -13.36 -12.29
CA SER A 592 68.53 -12.99 -13.71
C SER A 592 67.15 -13.06 -14.35
N ASP A 593 66.99 -12.52 -15.57
CA ASP A 593 65.68 -12.44 -16.23
C ASP A 593 65.02 -13.83 -16.42
N ASN A 594 65.83 -14.86 -16.68
CA ASN A 594 65.39 -16.25 -16.81
C ASN A 594 65.23 -16.97 -15.46
N ASN A 595 65.79 -16.44 -14.36
CA ASN A 595 65.75 -17.08 -13.04
C ASN A 595 65.68 -16.01 -11.92
N PRO A 596 64.50 -15.37 -11.75
CA PRO A 596 64.32 -14.24 -10.84
C PRO A 596 64.62 -14.62 -9.39
N GLY A 597 65.23 -13.70 -8.65
CA GLY A 597 65.57 -13.86 -7.23
C GLY A 597 64.44 -13.41 -6.30
N LEU A 598 64.76 -13.30 -5.00
CA LEU A 598 63.77 -13.04 -3.94
C LEU A 598 62.97 -11.74 -4.14
N THR A 599 63.61 -10.65 -4.60
CA THR A 599 62.95 -9.33 -4.77
C THR A 599 61.80 -9.33 -5.79
N PRO A 600 62.02 -9.69 -7.08
CA PRO A 600 60.93 -9.75 -8.06
C PRO A 600 59.85 -10.76 -7.68
N ARG A 601 60.21 -11.90 -7.05
CA ARG A 601 59.26 -12.92 -6.58
C ARG A 601 58.38 -12.40 -5.44
N ALA A 602 58.97 -11.79 -4.42
CA ALA A 602 58.24 -11.17 -3.31
C ALA A 602 57.34 -10.02 -3.77
N THR A 603 57.78 -9.23 -4.76
CA THR A 603 56.96 -8.17 -5.37
C THR A 603 55.76 -8.74 -6.12
N SER A 604 55.96 -9.82 -6.89
CA SER A 604 54.86 -10.51 -7.58
C SER A 604 53.84 -11.11 -6.60
N GLU A 605 54.31 -11.79 -5.55
CA GLU A 605 53.44 -12.35 -4.49
C GLU A 605 52.69 -11.24 -3.74
N LEU A 606 53.35 -10.12 -3.42
CA LEU A 606 52.71 -8.97 -2.78
C LEU A 606 51.55 -8.43 -3.63
N PHE A 607 51.76 -8.22 -4.93
CA PHE A 607 50.66 -7.81 -5.81
C PHE A 607 49.57 -8.89 -5.97
N ARG A 608 49.93 -10.18 -5.90
CA ARG A 608 48.97 -11.30 -5.91
C ARG A 608 48.07 -11.27 -4.66
N VAL A 609 48.64 -11.05 -3.48
CA VAL A 609 47.89 -10.92 -2.22
C VAL A 609 47.04 -9.65 -2.20
N ILE A 610 47.59 -8.50 -2.60
CA ILE A 610 46.84 -7.23 -2.74
C ILE A 610 45.64 -7.41 -3.68
N LYS A 611 45.81 -8.10 -4.82
CA LYS A 611 44.71 -8.37 -5.77
C LYS A 611 43.67 -9.34 -5.20
N ARG A 612 44.07 -10.33 -4.40
CA ARG A 612 43.17 -11.29 -3.72
C ARG A 612 42.25 -10.60 -2.72
N ASP A 613 42.79 -9.66 -1.95
CA ASP A 613 42.09 -9.03 -0.81
C ASP A 613 41.70 -7.56 -1.03
N GLY A 614 41.90 -7.01 -2.24
CA GLY A 614 41.57 -5.62 -2.60
C GLY A 614 40.07 -5.26 -2.56
N ASN A 615 39.18 -6.25 -2.53
CA ASN A 615 37.75 -6.04 -2.25
C ASN A 615 37.43 -5.91 -0.75
N LYS A 616 38.43 -6.10 0.13
CA LYS A 616 38.29 -6.10 1.60
C LYS A 616 39.09 -4.98 2.27
N TYR A 617 40.25 -4.62 1.71
CA TYR A 617 41.18 -3.64 2.26
C TYR A 617 41.68 -2.67 1.19
N SER A 618 41.99 -1.44 1.61
CA SER A 618 42.76 -0.48 0.81
C SER A 618 44.23 -0.57 1.25
N PHE A 619 45.17 -0.53 0.31
CA PHE A 619 46.60 -0.73 0.55
C PHE A 619 47.41 0.48 0.07
N SER A 620 48.36 0.98 0.85
CA SER A 620 49.28 2.04 0.44
C SER A 620 50.72 1.52 0.29
N LEU A 621 51.10 1.16 -0.94
CA LEU A 621 52.46 0.69 -1.23
C LEU A 621 53.40 1.87 -1.49
N LYS A 622 54.52 1.92 -0.76
CA LYS A 622 55.64 2.85 -1.00
C LYS A 622 56.90 2.05 -1.28
N VAL A 623 57.45 2.18 -2.48
CA VAL A 623 58.69 1.49 -2.89
C VAL A 623 59.85 2.48 -2.81
N GLY A 624 60.91 2.11 -2.10
CA GLY A 624 62.15 2.88 -2.00
C GLY A 624 63.38 1.97 -2.07
N ARG A 625 64.41 2.38 -2.80
CA ARG A 625 65.67 1.65 -2.91
C ARG A 625 66.74 2.33 -2.05
N ILE A 626 67.11 1.70 -0.94
CA ILE A 626 68.18 2.16 -0.05
C ILE A 626 69.47 1.37 -0.36
N PRO A 627 70.48 1.97 -1.01
CA PRO A 627 71.80 1.34 -1.13
C PRO A 627 72.53 1.42 0.22
N VAL A 628 72.59 0.32 0.96
CA VAL A 628 73.29 0.25 2.25
C VAL A 628 74.79 0.02 2.02
N CYS A 629 75.50 1.09 1.67
CA CYS A 629 76.96 1.11 1.63
C CYS A 629 77.51 1.34 3.04
N HIS A 630 77.85 0.27 3.76
CA HIS A 630 78.71 0.41 4.93
C HIS A 630 80.12 0.79 4.49
N VAL A 631 80.66 1.86 5.08
CA VAL A 631 82.08 2.19 4.98
C VAL A 631 82.84 1.28 5.95
N TYR A 632 84.06 0.90 5.55
CA TYR A 632 84.95 -0.13 6.14
C TYR A 632 84.62 -1.58 5.76
N LEU A 633 85.60 -2.21 5.10
CA LEU A 633 85.68 -3.60 4.59
C LEU A 633 84.82 -3.90 3.32
N ASP A 634 85.41 -4.66 2.39
CA ASP A 634 85.01 -4.79 0.97
C ASP A 634 83.79 -5.69 0.71
N TYR A 635 82.67 -5.44 1.40
CA TYR A 635 81.50 -6.31 1.40
C TYR A 635 80.18 -5.58 1.06
N LEU A 636 79.79 -5.65 -0.22
CA LEU A 636 78.48 -5.16 -0.70
C LEU A 636 77.31 -5.96 -0.09
N ALA A 637 76.58 -5.35 0.85
CA ALA A 637 75.29 -5.87 1.32
C ALA A 637 74.17 -5.55 0.32
N TYR A 638 73.23 -6.49 0.15
CA TYR A 638 72.01 -6.28 -0.63
C TYR A 638 70.79 -6.55 0.26
N VAL A 639 69.87 -5.58 0.33
CA VAL A 639 68.76 -5.56 1.29
C VAL A 639 67.42 -5.37 0.57
N LEU A 640 66.45 -6.19 0.94
CA LEU A 640 65.03 -6.09 0.61
C LEU A 640 64.26 -5.73 1.88
N PHE A 641 63.75 -4.51 1.94
CA PHE A 641 62.78 -4.08 2.94
C PHE A 641 61.36 -4.22 2.39
N ILE A 642 60.45 -4.82 3.16
CA ILE A 642 59.02 -4.85 2.84
C ILE A 642 58.29 -4.08 3.95
N TYR A 643 57.86 -2.85 3.61
CA TYR A 643 57.03 -1.99 4.44
C TYR A 643 55.70 -1.75 3.73
N ILE A 644 54.60 -2.01 4.42
CA ILE A 644 53.22 -1.84 3.93
C ILE A 644 52.47 -1.02 4.97
N CYS A 645 51.65 -0.05 4.52
CA CYS A 645 50.91 0.90 5.35
C CYS A 645 49.46 1.01 4.90
#